data_AF-A0A2S4YQJ3-F1
#
_entry.id   AF-A0A2S4YQJ3-F1
#
_cell.length_a   1.000
_cell.length_b   1.000
_cell.length_c   1.000
_cell.angle_alpha   90.00
_cell.angle_beta   90.00
_cell.angle_gamma   90.00
#
_symmetry.space_group_name_H-M   'P 1'
#
loop_
_entity.id
_entity.type
_entity.pdbx_description
1 polymer ?
#
loop_
_entity_poly.entity_id
_entity_poly.type
_entity_poly.pdbx_seq_one_letter_code
_entity_poly.pdbx_strand_id
1 'polypeptide(L)'
;MAATTEHPPASRLRAWMLQGLSDMGKDAVPGPHAQPASPHKGQRWWRVMCLTGVDYFSTLGYQPGIAALAAGLLSPVATVVLVAVTLAGALPVYCRVAEESPHGEGSIAMLERLLSFWQGKLFVLTLLGFAATDFLITITLSAADASTHLVENPHLTGVLHGQQMWITLFLVALLGAVFLKGFLEAIGVAVALVVTYLGLNTVVVAVGLWHVVTAGHVVTDWSNALTVQHGNVFAMIGVSLIVFPKLALGLSGFETGVAVMPHVQGDPGDSEDKPAGRIRDTKKLLTAAALIMSVFLITTSFITTVLIPAKEFEPGGQANGRALAYLAHEYLGGGFGTLYDVSTIAILWFAGASAMAGLLNLMPRYLPRYGMAPHWARAVRPMVIVFTLIAFLVTWTFDANVDAQGGAYATGVLVLMSSAAIAVTIAARKARQRGWTIGFAVVSAVLLYVTVVNVIERPDGVKIGACFIAGIILVSLLSRLARAFELRVTSVTLDDMAERFIRDVASRRIRFVANEPDRRDIAEYREKMEQIRADNDVTAQEDFVFVEVTVGDPSEFEAGLVVRGEVLHGRYRVLTLESSSIPNALAALLLHVRDRTGCIPHIYFEWTEGGPFANFLRFFLFGQGEVAPVTREVLREAEPDRKRRPRVHVG
;
A
#
# COMPACT_ATOMS: atom_id res chain seq x y z
N MET A 1 46.73 8.73 21.15
CA MET A 1 45.62 9.67 21.41
C MET A 1 44.60 9.50 20.30
N ALA A 2 43.54 8.73 20.56
CA ALA A 2 42.48 8.47 19.59
C ALA A 2 41.44 9.59 19.69
N ALA A 3 41.27 10.36 18.62
CA ALA A 3 40.18 11.33 18.51
C ALA A 3 38.91 10.56 18.15
N THR A 4 38.10 10.24 19.16
CA THR A 4 36.72 9.81 19.00
C THR A 4 35.92 11.00 18.46
N THR A 5 35.51 10.93 17.20
CA THR A 5 34.47 11.81 16.66
C THR A 5 33.15 11.43 17.32
N GLU A 6 32.83 12.07 18.44
CA GLU A 6 31.51 12.01 19.05
C GLU A 6 30.49 12.64 18.10
N HIS A 7 29.65 11.82 17.47
CA HIS A 7 28.43 12.32 16.85
C HIS A 7 27.52 12.88 17.95
N PRO A 8 26.93 14.07 17.77
CA PRO A 8 26.02 14.63 18.77
C PRO A 8 24.87 13.66 19.05
N PRO A 9 24.45 13.46 20.31
CA PRO A 9 23.37 12.55 20.64
C PRO A 9 22.12 12.97 19.87
N ALA A 10 21.52 12.04 19.13
CA ALA A 10 20.29 12.31 18.39
C ALA A 10 19.24 12.89 19.35
N SER A 11 18.64 14.02 18.99
CA SER A 11 17.63 14.68 19.82
C SER A 11 16.52 13.69 20.18
N ARG A 12 15.99 13.74 21.42
CA ARG A 12 14.91 12.84 21.87
C ARG A 12 13.72 12.82 20.91
N LEU A 13 13.44 13.96 20.26
CA LEU A 13 12.42 14.09 19.21
C LEU A 13 12.80 13.32 17.94
N ARG A 14 14.05 13.40 17.46
CA ARG A 14 14.53 12.63 16.31
C ARG A 14 14.51 11.12 16.59
N ALA A 15 14.95 10.71 17.78
CA ALA A 15 14.89 9.32 18.21
C ALA A 15 13.45 8.80 18.29
N TRP A 16 12.52 9.60 18.82
CA TRP A 16 11.09 9.27 18.86
C TRP A 16 10.46 9.23 17.46
N MET A 17 10.74 10.19 16.58
CA MET A 17 10.22 10.20 15.20
C MET A 17 10.72 9.02 14.37
N LEU A 18 11.95 8.55 14.62
CA LEU A 18 12.58 7.44 13.91
C LEU A 18 12.41 6.07 14.60
N GLN A 19 11.74 6.04 15.76
CA GLN A 19 11.44 4.83 16.51
C GLN A 19 10.45 3.98 15.70
N GLY A 20 10.92 2.83 15.19
CA GLY A 20 10.20 1.98 14.23
C GLY A 20 11.07 1.53 13.04
N LEU A 21 12.17 2.23 12.74
CA LEU A 21 13.20 1.75 11.79
C LEU A 21 13.87 0.43 12.22
N SER A 22 13.83 0.13 13.52
CA SER A 22 14.57 -0.95 14.17
C SER A 22 13.87 -2.32 14.18
N ASP A 23 12.63 -2.42 13.69
CA ASP A 23 11.86 -3.68 13.69
C ASP A 23 11.77 -4.37 12.33
N MET A 24 12.07 -3.69 11.21
CA MET A 24 12.01 -4.29 9.87
C MET A 24 13.36 -4.50 9.18
N GLY A 25 14.48 -4.19 9.84
CA GLY A 25 15.84 -4.28 9.27
C GLY A 25 16.78 -5.26 10.00
N LYS A 26 16.25 -6.19 10.81
CA LYS A 26 17.05 -7.12 11.63
C LYS A 26 17.33 -8.47 10.94
N ASP A 27 17.38 -8.49 9.61
CA ASP A 27 17.77 -9.68 8.84
C ASP A 27 19.30 -9.87 8.73
N ALA A 28 20.09 -9.08 9.46
CA ALA A 28 21.50 -9.38 9.69
C ALA A 28 21.67 -10.08 11.04
N VAL A 29 22.22 -11.30 11.01
CA VAL A 29 22.60 -12.17 12.13
C VAL A 29 22.81 -11.38 13.44
N PRO A 30 22.06 -11.66 14.53
CA PRO A 30 22.27 -10.98 15.79
C PRO A 30 23.69 -11.24 16.27
N GLY A 31 24.44 -10.17 16.54
CA GLY A 31 25.70 -10.29 17.27
C GLY A 31 25.45 -10.98 18.63
N PRO A 32 26.46 -11.68 19.19
CA PRO A 32 26.31 -12.63 20.30
C PRO A 32 25.73 -12.06 21.62
N HIS A 33 25.37 -10.78 21.69
CA HIS A 33 24.84 -10.11 22.88
C HIS A 33 23.58 -9.26 22.65
N ALA A 34 22.92 -9.35 21.49
CA ALA A 34 21.63 -8.68 21.29
C ALA A 34 20.49 -9.49 21.91
N GLN A 35 19.88 -8.99 22.98
CA GLN A 35 18.63 -9.55 23.50
C GLN A 35 17.54 -9.47 22.41
N PRO A 36 16.82 -10.56 22.09
CA PRO A 36 15.73 -10.52 21.13
C PRO A 36 14.62 -9.62 21.68
N ALA A 37 14.43 -8.45 21.06
CA ALA A 37 13.26 -7.63 21.32
C ALA A 37 12.01 -8.44 20.94
N SER A 38 11.03 -8.53 21.84
CA SER A 38 9.81 -9.31 21.63
C SER A 38 9.17 -8.95 20.29
N PRO A 39 8.87 -9.93 19.41
CA PRO A 39 8.05 -9.69 18.23
C PRO A 39 6.72 -9.12 18.73
N HIS A 40 6.26 -8.01 18.14
CA HIS A 40 4.96 -7.46 18.47
C HIS A 40 3.91 -8.57 18.34
N LYS A 41 3.38 -9.04 19.48
CA LYS A 41 2.30 -10.04 19.50
C LYS A 41 1.12 -9.45 18.71
N GLY A 42 0.79 -10.05 17.57
CA GLY A 42 -0.38 -9.68 16.80
C GLY A 42 -1.64 -9.65 17.67
N GLN A 43 -2.67 -8.94 17.22
CA GLN A 43 -3.93 -8.80 17.92
C GLN A 43 -4.92 -9.90 17.51
N ARG A 44 -5.86 -10.21 18.39
CA ARG A 44 -6.96 -11.14 18.08
C ARG A 44 -7.73 -10.63 16.86
N TRP A 45 -8.07 -11.53 15.95
CA TRP A 45 -8.71 -11.20 14.67
C TRP A 45 -9.97 -10.32 14.80
N TRP A 46 -10.79 -10.52 15.83
CA TRP A 46 -12.01 -9.72 16.04
C TRP A 46 -11.71 -8.26 16.43
N ARG A 47 -10.55 -7.98 17.04
CA ARG A 47 -10.12 -6.60 17.32
C ARG A 47 -9.68 -5.91 16.05
N VAL A 48 -8.93 -6.63 15.21
CA VAL A 48 -8.52 -6.15 13.89
C VAL A 48 -9.75 -5.96 12.98
N MET A 49 -10.75 -6.85 13.10
CA MET A 49 -12.04 -6.73 12.42
C MET A 49 -12.76 -5.43 12.79
N CYS A 50 -12.66 -4.95 14.03
CA CYS A 50 -13.25 -3.67 14.40
C CYS A 50 -12.49 -2.50 13.77
N LEU A 51 -11.16 -2.58 13.62
CA LEU A 51 -10.38 -1.55 12.93
C LEU A 51 -10.68 -1.49 11.43
N THR A 52 -10.90 -2.62 10.78
CA THR A 52 -11.35 -2.65 9.36
C THR A 52 -12.84 -2.35 9.26
N GLY A 53 -13.58 -2.70 10.31
CA GLY A 53 -15.01 -2.56 10.42
C GLY A 53 -15.46 -1.13 10.65
N VAL A 54 -14.63 -0.23 11.20
CA VAL A 54 -15.02 1.19 11.26
C VAL A 54 -15.29 1.75 9.87
N ASP A 55 -14.49 1.37 8.89
CA ASP A 55 -14.72 1.73 7.48
C ASP A 55 -15.91 0.95 6.91
N TYR A 56 -15.85 -0.38 6.95
CA TYR A 56 -16.90 -1.21 6.35
C TYR A 56 -18.31 -0.97 6.93
N PHE A 57 -18.45 -0.94 8.25
CA PHE A 57 -19.74 -0.77 8.93
C PHE A 57 -20.22 0.68 8.94
N SER A 58 -19.33 1.69 8.89
CA SER A 58 -19.77 3.09 8.81
C SER A 58 -20.59 3.37 7.56
N THR A 59 -20.42 2.57 6.51
CA THR A 59 -21.24 2.61 5.29
C THR A 59 -22.74 2.51 5.57
N LEU A 60 -23.18 1.93 6.71
CA LEU A 60 -24.59 1.93 7.11
C LEU A 60 -25.17 3.34 7.32
N GLY A 61 -24.33 4.34 7.59
CA GLY A 61 -24.76 5.72 7.80
C GLY A 61 -25.42 6.31 6.56
N TYR A 62 -24.88 6.01 5.37
CA TYR A 62 -25.31 6.59 4.11
C TYR A 62 -25.85 5.59 3.08
N GLN A 63 -25.39 4.32 3.07
CA GLN A 63 -25.72 3.34 2.02
C GLN A 63 -27.21 3.07 1.86
N PRO A 64 -28.02 2.91 2.92
CA PRO A 64 -29.47 2.73 2.75
C PRO A 64 -30.13 3.91 2.04
N GLY A 65 -29.68 5.14 2.32
CA GLY A 65 -30.14 6.35 1.65
C GLY A 65 -29.71 6.41 0.18
N ILE A 66 -28.44 6.10 -0.12
CA ILE A 66 -27.95 6.01 -1.51
C ILE A 66 -28.73 4.95 -2.29
N ALA A 67 -29.01 3.80 -1.68
CA ALA A 67 -29.74 2.71 -2.33
C ALA A 67 -31.19 3.10 -2.63
N ALA A 68 -31.86 3.77 -1.69
CA ALA A 68 -33.20 4.32 -1.90
C ALA A 68 -33.22 5.39 -3.01
N LEU A 69 -32.24 6.30 -3.03
CA LEU A 69 -32.12 7.31 -4.09
C LEU A 69 -31.84 6.71 -5.47
N ALA A 70 -31.00 5.69 -5.53
CA ALA A 70 -30.55 5.12 -6.80
C ALA A 70 -31.55 4.12 -7.40
N ALA A 71 -32.25 3.35 -6.56
CA ALA A 71 -33.12 2.26 -6.99
C ALA A 71 -34.59 2.41 -6.56
N GLY A 72 -34.92 3.41 -5.72
CA GLY A 72 -36.29 3.63 -5.24
C GLY A 72 -36.85 2.38 -4.55
N LEU A 73 -38.07 1.98 -4.98
CA LEU A 73 -38.75 0.77 -4.48
C LEU A 73 -37.92 -0.52 -4.69
N LEU A 74 -37.02 -0.53 -5.67
CA LEU A 74 -36.15 -1.67 -5.98
C LEU A 74 -34.97 -1.80 -4.99
N SER A 75 -34.74 -0.81 -4.13
CA SER A 75 -33.59 -0.74 -3.23
C SER A 75 -33.32 -2.03 -2.42
N PRO A 76 -34.34 -2.69 -1.80
CA PRO A 76 -34.11 -3.93 -1.07
C PRO A 76 -33.65 -5.08 -1.97
N VAL A 77 -34.20 -5.20 -3.18
CA VAL A 77 -33.81 -6.23 -4.16
C VAL A 77 -32.40 -5.98 -4.67
N ALA A 78 -32.08 -4.73 -5.01
CA ALA A 78 -30.75 -4.34 -5.45
C ALA A 78 -29.70 -4.58 -4.35
N THR A 79 -30.09 -4.37 -3.08
CA THR A 79 -29.23 -4.65 -1.93
C THR A 79 -29.02 -6.15 -1.71
N VAL A 80 -30.03 -6.99 -1.95
CA VAL A 80 -29.85 -8.45 -1.93
C VAL A 80 -28.89 -8.91 -3.03
N VAL A 81 -28.97 -8.33 -4.24
CA VAL A 81 -28.01 -8.58 -5.31
C VAL A 81 -26.60 -8.15 -4.89
N LEU A 82 -26.46 -6.97 -4.27
CA LEU A 82 -25.18 -6.51 -3.71
C LEU A 82 -24.60 -7.50 -2.71
N VAL A 83 -25.40 -7.95 -1.74
CA VAL A 83 -24.98 -8.94 -0.75
C VAL A 83 -24.59 -10.26 -1.40
N ALA A 84 -25.33 -10.73 -2.41
CA ALA A 84 -24.98 -11.93 -3.15
C ALA A 84 -23.62 -11.80 -3.85
N VAL A 85 -23.37 -10.69 -4.54
CA VAL A 85 -22.06 -10.40 -5.17
C VAL A 85 -20.94 -10.28 -4.12
N THR A 86 -21.25 -9.73 -2.95
CA THR A 86 -20.31 -9.63 -1.84
C THR A 86 -19.90 -11.00 -1.32
N LEU A 87 -20.88 -11.84 -0.98
CA LEU A 87 -20.65 -13.14 -0.34
C LEU A 87 -20.14 -14.20 -1.32
N ALA A 88 -20.61 -14.20 -2.57
CA ALA A 88 -20.23 -15.18 -3.58
C ALA A 88 -19.09 -14.71 -4.49
N GLY A 89 -18.81 -13.40 -4.54
CA GLY A 89 -17.77 -12.81 -5.39
C GLY A 89 -16.59 -12.25 -4.59
N ALA A 90 -16.81 -11.13 -3.89
CA ALA A 90 -15.74 -10.41 -3.19
C ALA A 90 -15.12 -11.27 -2.07
N LEU A 91 -15.93 -11.88 -1.20
CA LEU A 91 -15.44 -12.65 -0.05
C LEU A 91 -14.54 -13.84 -0.46
N PRO A 92 -14.89 -14.69 -1.45
CA PRO A 92 -14.00 -15.74 -1.93
C PRO A 92 -12.72 -15.20 -2.55
N VAL A 93 -12.80 -14.10 -3.32
CA VAL A 93 -11.61 -13.45 -3.90
C VAL A 93 -10.68 -13.00 -2.78
N TYR A 94 -11.15 -12.24 -1.80
CA TYR A 94 -10.32 -11.71 -0.73
C TYR A 94 -9.84 -12.79 0.26
N CYS A 95 -10.61 -13.87 0.47
CA CYS A 95 -10.12 -15.05 1.17
C CYS A 95 -8.92 -15.68 0.45
N ARG A 96 -8.89 -15.65 -0.89
CA ARG A 96 -7.79 -16.17 -1.70
C ARG A 96 -6.61 -15.19 -1.76
N VAL A 97 -6.86 -13.88 -1.79
CA VAL A 97 -5.80 -12.85 -1.65
C VAL A 97 -5.09 -13.02 -0.31
N ALA A 98 -5.81 -13.26 0.78
CA ALA A 98 -5.21 -13.50 2.10
C ALA A 98 -4.28 -14.73 2.13
N GLU A 99 -4.51 -15.73 1.29
CA GLU A 99 -3.61 -16.89 1.15
C GLU A 99 -2.37 -16.57 0.31
N GLU A 100 -2.53 -15.83 -0.78
CA GLU A 100 -1.46 -15.55 -1.75
C GLU A 100 -0.57 -14.38 -1.34
N SER A 101 -1.09 -13.47 -0.51
CA SER A 101 -0.44 -12.24 -0.04
C SER A 101 -0.55 -12.08 1.48
N PRO A 102 0.02 -13.01 2.28
CA PRO A 102 -0.20 -13.08 3.73
C PRO A 102 0.49 -11.94 4.51
N HIS A 103 1.33 -11.17 3.84
CA HIS A 103 2.00 -10.00 4.43
C HIS A 103 1.18 -8.71 4.24
N GLY A 104 -0.05 -8.78 3.72
CA GLY A 104 -0.95 -7.62 3.63
C GLY A 104 -0.63 -6.67 2.47
N GLU A 105 0.00 -7.16 1.41
CA GLU A 105 0.33 -6.39 0.21
C GLU A 105 -0.79 -6.43 -0.85
N GLY A 106 -1.85 -7.19 -0.57
CA GLY A 106 -3.03 -7.29 -1.42
C GLY A 106 -2.72 -7.84 -2.81
N SER A 107 -3.48 -7.36 -3.79
CA SER A 107 -3.35 -7.74 -5.21
C SER A 107 -2.05 -7.24 -5.85
N ILE A 108 -1.42 -6.21 -5.29
CA ILE A 108 -0.22 -5.56 -5.82
C ILE A 108 0.93 -6.57 -5.87
N ALA A 109 1.23 -7.26 -4.75
CA ALA A 109 2.27 -8.28 -4.69
C ALA A 109 1.98 -9.48 -5.61
N MET A 110 0.71 -9.86 -5.74
CA MET A 110 0.32 -10.97 -6.60
C MET A 110 0.61 -10.68 -8.08
N LEU A 111 0.28 -9.47 -8.54
CA LEU A 111 0.47 -9.04 -9.93
C LEU A 111 1.92 -8.66 -10.24
N GLU A 112 2.65 -8.12 -9.25
CA GLU A 112 4.09 -7.87 -9.36
C GLU A 112 4.86 -9.14 -9.74
N ARG A 113 4.52 -10.30 -9.13
CA ARG A 113 5.15 -11.60 -9.43
C ARG A 113 4.84 -12.13 -10.83
N LEU A 114 3.89 -11.56 -11.55
CA LEU A 114 3.41 -12.03 -12.86
C LEU A 114 3.95 -11.22 -14.04
N LEU A 115 4.39 -9.98 -13.81
CA LEU A 115 4.81 -9.06 -14.87
C LEU A 115 6.34 -8.91 -14.87
N SER A 116 6.94 -8.87 -16.06
CA SER A 116 8.38 -8.71 -16.19
C SER A 116 8.80 -7.23 -16.14
N PHE A 117 9.88 -6.99 -15.39
CA PHE A 117 10.72 -5.79 -15.42
C PHE A 117 9.94 -4.45 -15.38
N TRP A 118 9.89 -3.69 -16.48
CA TRP A 118 9.30 -2.34 -16.51
C TRP A 118 7.77 -2.32 -16.55
N GLN A 119 7.15 -3.30 -17.21
CA GLN A 119 5.69 -3.37 -17.30
C GLN A 119 5.10 -3.63 -15.91
N GLY A 120 5.75 -4.50 -15.12
CA GLY A 120 5.40 -4.72 -13.72
C GLY A 120 5.52 -3.45 -12.90
N LYS A 121 6.62 -2.71 -13.05
CA LYS A 121 6.84 -1.48 -12.27
C LYS A 121 5.80 -0.40 -12.55
N LEU A 122 5.57 -0.04 -13.82
CA LEU A 122 4.59 0.99 -14.17
C LEU A 122 3.17 0.57 -13.71
N PHE A 123 2.85 -0.70 -13.86
CA PHE A 123 1.58 -1.27 -13.42
C PHE A 123 1.41 -1.20 -11.89
N VAL A 124 2.43 -1.61 -11.14
CA VAL A 124 2.43 -1.51 -9.67
C VAL A 124 2.31 -0.06 -9.22
N LEU A 125 3.04 0.88 -9.83
CA LEU A 125 2.91 2.31 -9.52
C LEU A 125 1.51 2.86 -9.80
N THR A 126 0.87 2.38 -10.86
CA THR A 126 -0.50 2.74 -11.21
C THR A 126 -1.47 2.23 -10.15
N LEU A 127 -1.37 0.95 -9.76
CA LEU A 127 -2.17 0.39 -8.67
C LEU A 127 -1.90 1.07 -7.33
N LEU A 128 -0.64 1.42 -7.06
CA LEU A 128 -0.25 2.14 -5.85
C LEU A 128 -0.83 3.55 -5.81
N GLY A 129 -0.94 4.21 -6.96
CA GLY A 129 -1.63 5.49 -7.10
C GLY A 129 -3.13 5.38 -6.88
N PHE A 130 -3.77 4.33 -7.39
CA PHE A 130 -5.18 4.06 -7.07
C PHE A 130 -5.38 3.68 -5.60
N ALA A 131 -4.48 2.92 -4.99
CA ALA A 131 -4.51 2.63 -3.54
C ALA A 131 -4.32 3.89 -2.70
N ALA A 132 -3.40 4.77 -3.11
CA ALA A 132 -3.21 6.06 -2.45
C ALA A 132 -4.44 6.95 -2.61
N THR A 133 -5.05 6.96 -3.80
CA THR A 133 -6.30 7.68 -4.07
C THR A 133 -7.42 7.16 -3.18
N ASP A 134 -7.66 5.86 -3.18
CA ASP A 134 -8.69 5.21 -2.38
C ASP A 134 -8.53 5.57 -0.89
N PHE A 135 -7.38 5.24 -0.29
CA PHE A 135 -7.20 5.45 1.13
C PHE A 135 -7.12 6.92 1.56
N LEU A 136 -6.49 7.82 0.78
CA LEU A 136 -6.49 9.25 1.13
C LEU A 136 -7.86 9.88 0.97
N ILE A 137 -8.62 9.48 -0.06
CA ILE A 137 -9.99 9.94 -0.23
C ILE A 137 -10.87 9.37 0.89
N THR A 138 -10.71 8.13 1.32
CA THR A 138 -11.44 7.58 2.47
C THR A 138 -11.20 8.41 3.74
N ILE A 139 -9.96 8.83 4.03
CA ILE A 139 -9.66 9.69 5.18
C ILE A 139 -10.43 11.02 5.10
N THR A 140 -10.40 11.65 3.93
CA THR A 140 -10.92 13.00 3.73
C THR A 140 -12.44 13.03 3.55
N LEU A 141 -13.00 12.08 2.81
CA LEU A 141 -14.42 11.86 2.62
C LEU A 141 -15.09 11.49 3.94
N SER A 142 -14.51 10.57 4.73
CA SER A 142 -15.15 10.16 5.99
C SER A 142 -15.13 11.27 7.05
N ALA A 143 -14.06 12.08 7.08
CA ALA A 143 -14.01 13.27 7.94
C ALA A 143 -14.99 14.37 7.48
N ALA A 144 -15.15 14.54 6.16
CA ALA A 144 -16.11 15.47 5.58
C ALA A 144 -17.55 15.03 5.92
N ASP A 145 -17.86 13.76 5.75
CA ASP A 145 -19.18 13.19 6.03
C ASP A 145 -19.54 13.30 7.52
N ALA A 146 -18.60 12.95 8.41
CA ALA A 146 -18.76 13.17 9.84
C ALA A 146 -19.00 14.65 10.19
N SER A 147 -18.38 15.58 9.46
CA SER A 147 -18.60 17.02 9.64
C SER A 147 -19.99 17.44 9.17
N THR A 148 -20.48 16.91 8.05
CA THR A 148 -21.85 17.14 7.56
C THR A 148 -22.88 16.68 8.58
N HIS A 149 -22.75 15.45 9.09
CA HIS A 149 -23.62 14.93 10.14
C HIS A 149 -23.59 15.78 11.42
N LEU A 150 -22.45 16.38 11.76
CA LEU A 150 -22.32 17.27 12.91
C LEU A 150 -23.01 18.63 12.69
N VAL A 151 -22.86 19.21 11.49
CA VAL A 151 -23.44 20.51 11.12
C VAL A 151 -24.97 20.40 10.94
N GLU A 152 -25.46 19.29 10.39
CA GLU A 152 -26.89 19.02 10.19
C GLU A 152 -27.59 18.46 11.45
N ASN A 153 -26.87 18.35 12.58
CA ASN A 153 -27.49 17.94 13.83
C ASN A 153 -28.45 19.03 14.33
N PRO A 154 -29.76 18.76 14.52
CA PRO A 154 -30.75 19.76 14.91
C PRO A 154 -30.40 20.59 16.15
N HIS A 155 -29.59 20.03 17.05
CA HIS A 155 -29.15 20.71 18.28
C HIS A 155 -27.94 21.62 18.10
N LEU A 156 -27.17 21.46 17.01
CA LEU A 156 -25.89 22.16 16.79
C LEU A 156 -25.88 23.03 15.51
N THR A 157 -26.85 22.87 14.61
CA THR A 157 -26.89 23.57 13.31
C THR A 157 -26.79 25.09 13.44
N GLY A 158 -27.38 25.70 14.47
CA GLY A 158 -27.33 27.15 14.65
C GLY A 158 -25.94 27.73 14.95
N VAL A 159 -25.01 26.94 15.51
CA VAL A 159 -23.67 27.40 15.93
C VAL A 159 -22.58 26.98 14.94
N LEU A 160 -22.75 25.84 14.27
CA LEU A 160 -21.73 25.23 13.42
C LEU A 160 -21.95 25.46 11.91
N HIS A 161 -23.02 26.16 11.53
CA HIS A 161 -23.31 26.45 10.12
C HIS A 161 -22.14 27.18 9.44
N GLY A 162 -21.72 26.70 8.27
CA GLY A 162 -20.59 27.27 7.50
C GLY A 162 -19.18 26.95 8.04
N GLN A 163 -19.05 26.19 9.13
CA GLN A 163 -17.75 25.80 9.71
C GLN A 163 -17.25 24.41 9.25
N GLN A 164 -17.93 23.78 8.28
CA GLN A 164 -17.64 22.42 7.80
C GLN A 164 -16.15 22.20 7.49
N MET A 165 -15.54 23.10 6.72
CA MET A 165 -14.12 23.00 6.35
C MET A 165 -13.19 22.92 7.57
N TRP A 166 -13.38 23.77 8.58
CA TRP A 166 -12.54 23.79 9.78
C TRP A 166 -12.77 22.57 10.67
N ILE A 167 -14.03 22.11 10.78
CA ILE A 167 -14.38 20.89 11.51
C ILE A 167 -13.72 19.69 10.83
N THR A 168 -13.78 19.58 9.51
CA THR A 168 -13.17 18.48 8.76
C THR A 168 -11.66 18.47 8.94
N LEU A 169 -10.98 19.62 8.81
CA LEU A 169 -9.54 19.71 9.07
C LEU A 169 -9.19 19.32 10.51
N PHE A 170 -9.98 19.73 11.49
CA PHE A 170 -9.78 19.34 12.89
C PHE A 170 -9.93 17.82 13.08
N LEU A 171 -10.94 17.20 12.47
CA LEU A 171 -11.15 15.75 12.51
C LEU A 171 -10.00 14.99 11.86
N VAL A 172 -9.50 15.45 10.71
CA VAL A 172 -8.31 14.87 10.06
C VAL A 172 -7.07 15.02 10.95
N ALA A 173 -6.89 16.18 11.61
CA ALA A 173 -5.80 16.41 12.55
C ALA A 173 -5.87 15.46 13.75
N LEU A 174 -7.07 15.28 14.31
CA LEU A 174 -7.32 14.39 15.44
C LEU A 174 -7.00 12.93 15.07
N LEU A 175 -7.39 12.49 13.87
CA LEU A 175 -7.05 11.17 13.35
C LEU A 175 -5.52 11.00 13.22
N GLY A 176 -4.83 11.97 12.63
CA GLY A 176 -3.37 11.97 12.53
C GLY A 176 -2.69 11.90 13.90
N ALA A 177 -3.21 12.64 14.89
CA ALA A 177 -2.70 12.62 16.27
C ALA A 177 -2.85 11.25 16.94
N VAL A 178 -3.96 10.53 16.71
CA VAL A 178 -4.15 9.15 17.21
C VAL A 178 -3.06 8.22 16.67
N PHE A 179 -2.74 8.29 15.38
CA PHE A 179 -1.71 7.45 14.76
C PHE A 179 -0.28 7.86 15.14
N LEU A 180 -0.04 9.13 15.47
CA LEU A 180 1.24 9.56 16.04
C LEU A 180 1.50 8.96 17.43
N LYS A 181 0.44 8.80 18.23
CA LYS A 181 0.51 8.23 19.58
C LYS A 181 0.75 6.71 19.55
N GLY A 182 0.03 5.97 18.70
CA GLY A 182 0.36 4.58 18.39
C GLY A 182 -0.80 3.73 17.89
N PHE A 183 -0.48 2.77 17.01
CA PHE A 183 -1.45 1.90 16.32
C PHE A 183 -2.31 1.03 17.26
N LEU A 184 -1.74 0.53 18.35
CA LEU A 184 -2.47 -0.32 19.31
C LEU A 184 -3.59 0.43 20.03
N GLU A 185 -3.43 1.74 20.24
CA GLU A 185 -4.47 2.56 20.85
C GLU A 185 -5.64 2.75 19.89
N ALA A 186 -5.37 2.91 18.59
CA ALA A 186 -6.39 3.04 17.56
C ALA A 186 -7.32 1.80 17.50
N ILE A 187 -6.77 0.59 17.66
CA ILE A 187 -7.57 -0.65 17.72
C ILE A 187 -8.53 -0.63 18.91
N GLY A 188 -8.09 -0.13 20.07
CA GLY A 188 -8.94 -0.03 21.26
C GLY A 188 -10.14 0.89 21.02
N VAL A 189 -9.90 2.05 20.40
CA VAL A 189 -10.95 3.00 20.00
C VAL A 189 -11.91 2.37 18.99
N ALA A 190 -11.39 1.70 17.96
CA ALA A 190 -12.20 1.05 16.94
C ALA A 190 -13.18 0.02 17.51
N VAL A 191 -12.73 -0.80 18.47
CA VAL A 191 -13.61 -1.79 19.13
C VAL A 191 -14.77 -1.10 19.84
N ALA A 192 -14.51 -0.04 20.60
CA ALA A 192 -15.55 0.68 21.32
C ALA A 192 -16.57 1.32 20.35
N LEU A 193 -16.08 1.94 19.27
CA LEU A 193 -16.93 2.58 18.26
C LEU A 193 -17.80 1.57 17.51
N VAL A 194 -17.22 0.48 17.03
CA VAL A 194 -17.96 -0.54 16.27
C VAL A 194 -19.02 -1.23 17.12
N VAL A 195 -18.67 -1.64 18.36
CA VAL A 195 -19.65 -2.30 19.25
C VAL A 195 -20.80 -1.36 19.59
N THR A 196 -20.51 -0.08 19.87
CA THR A 196 -21.54 0.93 20.17
C THR A 196 -22.43 1.17 18.97
N TYR A 197 -21.84 1.43 17.80
CA TYR A 197 -22.57 1.75 16.58
C TYR A 197 -23.43 0.59 16.10
N LEU A 198 -22.88 -0.63 16.03
CA LEU A 198 -23.65 -1.81 15.63
C LEU A 198 -24.74 -2.13 16.65
N GLY A 199 -24.48 -1.96 17.95
CA GLY A 199 -25.49 -2.14 19.00
C GLY A 199 -26.66 -1.17 18.85
N LEU A 200 -26.39 0.12 18.61
CA LEU A 200 -27.43 1.12 18.35
C LEU A 200 -28.20 0.81 17.06
N ASN A 201 -27.51 0.40 15.99
CA ASN A 201 -28.16 -0.03 14.75
C ASN A 201 -29.06 -1.26 14.95
N THR A 202 -28.66 -2.23 15.78
CA THR A 202 -29.53 -3.36 16.11
C THR A 202 -30.84 -2.91 16.76
N VAL A 203 -30.80 -1.91 17.64
CA VAL A 203 -32.01 -1.34 18.25
C VAL A 203 -32.89 -0.65 17.20
N VAL A 204 -32.31 0.20 16.34
CA VAL A 204 -33.05 0.87 15.25
C VAL A 204 -33.69 -0.14 14.31
N VAL A 205 -32.95 -1.17 13.91
CA VAL A 205 -33.45 -2.25 13.04
C VAL A 205 -34.58 -3.02 13.70
N ALA A 206 -34.43 -3.40 14.98
CA ALA A 206 -35.46 -4.14 15.70
C ALA A 206 -36.77 -3.33 15.81
N VAL A 207 -36.66 -2.03 16.09
CA VAL A 207 -37.81 -1.13 16.20
C VAL A 207 -38.43 -0.85 14.84
N GLY A 208 -37.62 -0.67 13.79
CA GLY A 208 -38.11 -0.54 12.41
C GLY A 208 -38.87 -1.78 11.95
N LEU A 209 -38.32 -2.97 12.18
CA LEU A 209 -38.99 -4.23 11.86
C LEU A 209 -40.29 -4.41 12.65
N TRP A 210 -40.32 -4.00 13.92
CA TRP A 210 -41.55 -3.98 14.71
C TRP A 210 -42.63 -3.11 14.06
N HIS A 211 -42.28 -1.89 13.64
CA HIS A 211 -43.21 -1.00 12.94
C HIS A 211 -43.72 -1.61 11.64
N VAL A 212 -42.84 -2.22 10.84
CA VAL A 212 -43.24 -2.93 9.60
C VAL A 212 -44.24 -4.05 9.87
N VAL A 213 -44.01 -4.86 10.91
CA VAL A 213 -44.92 -5.96 11.28
C VAL A 213 -46.27 -5.43 11.78
N THR A 214 -46.28 -4.36 12.57
CA THR A 214 -47.52 -3.75 13.09
C THR A 214 -48.31 -3.00 12.01
N ALA A 215 -47.63 -2.42 11.02
CA ALA A 215 -48.22 -1.71 9.90
C ALA A 215 -48.21 -2.57 8.63
N GLY A 216 -48.77 -3.79 8.70
CA GLY A 216 -48.64 -4.80 7.65
C GLY A 216 -49.01 -4.38 6.20
N HIS A 217 -49.77 -3.30 6.03
CA HIS A 217 -50.06 -2.73 4.70
C HIS A 217 -48.81 -2.24 3.96
N VAL A 218 -47.77 -1.76 4.65
CA VAL A 218 -46.56 -1.22 4.00
C VAL A 218 -45.84 -2.27 3.15
N VAL A 219 -45.91 -3.54 3.56
CA VAL A 219 -45.30 -4.65 2.83
C VAL A 219 -46.13 -5.00 1.60
N THR A 220 -47.45 -5.06 1.74
CA THR A 220 -48.35 -5.35 0.60
C THR A 220 -48.28 -4.23 -0.43
N ASP A 221 -48.27 -2.98 0.00
CA ASP A 221 -48.22 -1.82 -0.88
C ASP A 221 -46.88 -1.72 -1.62
N TRP A 222 -45.76 -1.95 -0.92
CA TRP A 222 -44.45 -2.05 -1.54
C TRP A 222 -44.39 -3.19 -2.56
N SER A 223 -44.84 -4.40 -2.21
CA SER A 223 -44.77 -5.56 -3.11
C SER A 223 -45.64 -5.38 -4.37
N ASN A 224 -46.82 -4.76 -4.23
CA ASN A 224 -47.70 -4.41 -5.33
C ASN A 224 -47.07 -3.35 -6.22
N ALA A 225 -46.57 -2.24 -5.64
CA ALA A 225 -45.94 -1.16 -6.40
C ALA A 225 -44.69 -1.65 -7.15
N LEU A 226 -43.89 -2.50 -6.53
CA LEU A 226 -42.71 -3.10 -7.13
C LEU A 226 -43.08 -3.95 -8.37
N THR A 227 -44.12 -4.77 -8.25
CA THR A 227 -44.61 -5.65 -9.33
C THR A 227 -45.22 -4.83 -10.47
N VAL A 228 -45.98 -3.79 -10.15
CA VAL A 228 -46.56 -2.88 -11.15
C VAL A 228 -45.49 -2.13 -11.94
N GLN A 229 -44.45 -1.64 -11.26
CA GLN A 229 -43.42 -0.81 -11.90
C GLN A 229 -42.40 -1.62 -12.72
N HIS A 230 -42.02 -2.82 -12.28
CA HIS A 230 -40.93 -3.60 -12.90
C HIS A 230 -41.41 -4.89 -13.59
N GLY A 231 -42.68 -5.27 -13.41
CA GLY A 231 -43.31 -6.41 -14.08
C GLY A 231 -42.91 -7.78 -13.52
N ASN A 232 -41.64 -8.18 -13.65
CA ASN A 232 -41.16 -9.50 -13.22
C ASN A 232 -39.79 -9.48 -12.54
N VAL A 233 -39.48 -10.56 -11.82
CA VAL A 233 -38.24 -10.69 -11.03
C VAL A 233 -36.97 -10.62 -11.88
N PHE A 234 -36.99 -11.10 -13.13
CA PHE A 234 -35.82 -11.03 -14.01
C PHE A 234 -35.52 -9.59 -14.44
N ALA A 235 -36.55 -8.79 -14.72
CA ALA A 235 -36.40 -7.37 -14.98
C ALA A 235 -35.89 -6.62 -13.75
N MET A 236 -36.38 -6.95 -12.56
CA MET A 236 -35.88 -6.39 -11.29
C MET A 236 -34.40 -6.69 -11.07
N ILE A 237 -33.96 -7.93 -11.32
CA ILE A 237 -32.53 -8.30 -11.26
C ILE A 237 -31.73 -7.53 -12.32
N GLY A 238 -32.23 -7.45 -13.56
CA GLY A 238 -31.59 -6.71 -14.64
C GLY A 238 -31.37 -5.23 -14.30
N VAL A 239 -32.40 -4.54 -13.80
CA VAL A 239 -32.30 -3.14 -13.36
C VAL A 239 -31.38 -3.01 -12.14
N SER A 240 -31.45 -3.95 -11.20
CA SER A 240 -30.56 -3.97 -10.03
C SER A 240 -29.08 -4.06 -10.44
N LEU A 241 -28.75 -4.84 -11.47
CA LEU A 241 -27.39 -4.94 -12.01
C LEU A 241 -26.94 -3.66 -12.71
N ILE A 242 -27.86 -2.90 -13.30
CA ILE A 242 -27.56 -1.59 -13.90
C ILE A 242 -27.27 -0.55 -12.81
N VAL A 243 -28.02 -0.57 -11.71
CA VAL A 243 -27.85 0.37 -10.58
C VAL A 243 -26.68 -0.03 -9.66
N PHE A 244 -26.22 -1.28 -9.74
CA PHE A 244 -25.16 -1.85 -8.92
C PHE A 244 -23.90 -0.98 -8.78
N PRO A 245 -23.35 -0.32 -9.83
CA PRO A 245 -22.17 0.53 -9.69
C PRO A 245 -22.32 1.62 -8.62
N LYS A 246 -23.52 2.18 -8.47
CA LYS A 246 -23.83 3.18 -7.44
C LYS A 246 -23.85 2.59 -6.03
N LEU A 247 -24.09 1.29 -5.91
CA LEU A 247 -24.16 0.56 -4.64
C LEU A 247 -22.83 -0.11 -4.26
N ALA A 248 -21.93 -0.31 -5.24
CA ALA A 248 -20.65 -0.99 -5.05
C ALA A 248 -19.69 -0.27 -4.07
N LEU A 249 -19.98 0.99 -3.74
CA LEU A 249 -19.30 1.78 -2.70
C LEU A 249 -19.25 1.07 -1.33
N GLY A 250 -20.22 0.20 -1.04
CA GLY A 250 -20.27 -0.55 0.23
C GLY A 250 -19.28 -1.70 0.36
N LEU A 251 -18.36 -1.91 -0.59
CA LEU A 251 -17.43 -3.06 -0.63
C LEU A 251 -15.97 -2.73 -0.25
N SER A 252 -15.66 -1.46 0.04
CA SER A 252 -14.28 -0.98 0.23
C SER A 252 -13.50 -1.67 1.35
N GLY A 253 -14.17 -2.04 2.45
CA GLY A 253 -13.52 -2.60 3.63
C GLY A 253 -12.78 -3.94 3.44
N PHE A 254 -12.96 -4.64 2.32
CA PHE A 254 -12.24 -5.89 2.04
C PHE A 254 -10.76 -5.68 1.73
N GLU A 255 -10.41 -4.65 0.95
CA GLU A 255 -9.02 -4.35 0.61
C GLU A 255 -8.25 -3.98 1.87
N THR A 256 -8.83 -3.08 2.67
CA THR A 256 -8.27 -2.71 3.98
C THR A 256 -8.18 -3.91 4.92
N GLY A 257 -9.16 -4.81 4.88
CA GLY A 257 -9.18 -6.07 5.62
C GLY A 257 -7.95 -6.94 5.40
N VAL A 258 -7.51 -7.08 4.14
CA VAL A 258 -6.28 -7.79 3.81
C VAL A 258 -5.04 -6.94 4.09
N ALA A 259 -5.09 -5.62 3.87
CA ALA A 259 -3.95 -4.74 4.13
C ALA A 259 -3.50 -4.76 5.60
N VAL A 260 -4.43 -4.92 6.55
CA VAL A 260 -4.10 -5.00 7.99
C VAL A 260 -3.81 -6.41 8.49
N MET A 261 -3.81 -7.41 7.62
CA MET A 261 -3.54 -8.82 7.95
C MET A 261 -2.27 -9.05 8.80
N PRO A 262 -1.15 -8.33 8.59
CA PRO A 262 0.06 -8.48 9.44
C PRO A 262 -0.18 -8.23 10.93
N HIS A 263 -1.25 -7.51 11.28
CA HIS A 263 -1.63 -7.23 12.65
C HIS A 263 -2.47 -8.35 13.29
N VAL A 264 -2.93 -9.33 12.51
CA VAL A 264 -3.65 -10.50 13.02
C VAL A 264 -2.66 -11.47 13.66
N GLN A 265 -2.98 -11.94 14.85
CA GLN A 265 -2.18 -12.91 15.57
C GLN A 265 -2.14 -14.26 14.82
N GLY A 266 -0.94 -14.79 14.62
CA GLY A 266 -0.72 -16.16 14.13
C GLY A 266 -0.76 -17.20 15.26
N ASP A 267 -0.78 -18.48 14.88
CA ASP A 267 -0.64 -19.59 15.83
C ASP A 267 0.81 -19.65 16.37
N PRO A 268 1.08 -20.23 17.56
CA PRO A 268 2.42 -20.25 18.14
C PRO A 268 3.52 -20.93 17.29
N GLY A 269 3.11 -21.77 16.32
CA GLY A 269 4.01 -22.43 15.37
C GLY A 269 4.09 -21.77 13.99
N ASP A 270 3.41 -20.64 13.78
CA ASP A 270 3.49 -19.89 12.52
C ASP A 270 4.89 -19.29 12.35
N SER A 271 5.45 -19.41 11.15
CA SER A 271 6.60 -18.63 10.69
C SER A 271 6.16 -17.55 9.70
N GLU A 272 7.00 -16.55 9.43
CA GLU A 272 6.68 -15.55 8.39
C GLU A 272 6.50 -16.19 7.00
N ASP A 273 7.23 -17.26 6.68
CA ASP A 273 7.07 -17.98 5.41
C ASP A 273 5.80 -18.84 5.35
N LYS A 274 5.27 -19.25 6.51
CA LYS A 274 4.09 -20.13 6.63
C LYS A 274 3.13 -19.66 7.73
N PRO A 275 2.45 -18.51 7.56
CA PRO A 275 1.60 -17.92 8.58
C PRO A 275 0.17 -18.49 8.51
N ALA A 276 0.02 -19.81 8.65
CA ALA A 276 -1.25 -20.51 8.45
C ALA A 276 -2.36 -20.07 9.41
N GLY A 277 -2.01 -19.87 10.70
CA GLY A 277 -2.93 -19.32 11.70
C GLY A 277 -3.41 -17.92 11.35
N ARG A 278 -2.49 -17.02 10.96
CA ARG A 278 -2.80 -15.64 10.50
C ARG A 278 -3.76 -15.65 9.31
N ILE A 279 -3.52 -16.49 8.30
CA ILE A 279 -4.39 -16.65 7.12
C ILE A 279 -5.80 -17.09 7.53
N ARG A 280 -5.89 -18.15 8.34
CA ARG A 280 -7.17 -18.69 8.84
C ARG A 280 -7.97 -17.62 9.57
N ASP A 281 -7.34 -16.87 10.44
CA ASP A 281 -7.99 -15.88 11.29
C ASP A 281 -8.33 -14.60 10.53
N THR A 282 -7.58 -14.25 9.47
CA THR A 282 -7.93 -13.18 8.53
C THR A 282 -9.18 -13.55 7.73
N LYS A 283 -9.32 -14.80 7.28
CA LYS A 283 -10.56 -15.25 6.65
C LYS A 283 -11.76 -15.18 7.59
N LYS A 284 -11.58 -15.53 8.88
CA LYS A 284 -12.65 -15.37 9.89
C LYS A 284 -13.06 -13.90 10.02
N LEU A 285 -12.09 -12.99 10.06
CA LEU A 285 -12.32 -11.54 10.07
C LEU A 285 -13.18 -11.11 8.88
N LEU A 286 -12.75 -11.45 7.65
CA LEU A 286 -13.46 -11.06 6.42
C LEU A 286 -14.88 -11.65 6.37
N THR A 287 -15.02 -12.95 6.70
CA THR A 287 -16.33 -13.61 6.71
C THR A 287 -17.26 -13.04 7.77
N ALA A 288 -16.77 -12.80 8.99
CA ALA A 288 -17.59 -12.24 10.07
C ALA A 288 -18.07 -10.82 9.72
N ALA A 289 -17.17 -9.97 9.21
CA ALA A 289 -17.52 -8.63 8.76
C ALA A 289 -18.56 -8.67 7.63
N ALA A 290 -18.34 -9.51 6.61
CA ALA A 290 -19.26 -9.66 5.48
C ALA A 290 -20.66 -10.12 5.92
N LEU A 291 -20.76 -11.10 6.83
CA LEU A 291 -22.04 -11.61 7.32
C LEU A 291 -22.79 -10.57 8.16
N ILE A 292 -22.11 -9.90 9.10
CA ILE A 292 -22.70 -8.83 9.92
C ILE A 292 -23.27 -7.74 9.00
N MET A 293 -22.46 -7.27 8.06
CA MET A 293 -22.86 -6.21 7.15
C MET A 293 -24.00 -6.65 6.22
N SER A 294 -24.00 -7.91 5.76
CA SER A 294 -25.09 -8.44 4.92
C SER A 294 -26.45 -8.39 5.62
N VAL A 295 -26.49 -8.78 6.90
CA VAL A 295 -27.71 -8.70 7.71
C VAL A 295 -28.16 -7.26 7.86
N PHE A 296 -27.26 -6.35 8.22
CA PHE A 296 -27.60 -4.94 8.36
C PHE A 296 -28.03 -4.32 7.03
N LEU A 297 -27.30 -4.51 5.94
CA LEU A 297 -27.66 -3.92 4.64
C LEU A 297 -29.06 -4.36 4.17
N ILE A 298 -29.38 -5.65 4.25
CA ILE A 298 -30.70 -6.15 3.84
C ILE A 298 -31.79 -5.56 4.72
N THR A 299 -31.62 -5.63 6.04
CA THR A 299 -32.64 -5.17 6.99
C THR A 299 -32.83 -3.65 6.94
N THR A 300 -31.74 -2.88 6.94
CA THR A 300 -31.76 -1.42 6.88
C THR A 300 -32.29 -0.91 5.55
N SER A 301 -31.89 -1.49 4.42
CA SER A 301 -32.43 -1.14 3.10
C SER A 301 -33.94 -1.40 3.02
N PHE A 302 -34.41 -2.52 3.57
CA PHE A 302 -35.83 -2.84 3.61
C PHE A 302 -36.62 -1.86 4.48
N ILE A 303 -36.25 -1.68 5.76
CA ILE A 303 -37.00 -0.79 6.66
C ILE A 303 -37.00 0.66 6.19
N THR A 304 -35.89 1.15 5.63
CA THR A 304 -35.81 2.53 5.13
C THR A 304 -36.69 2.72 3.89
N THR A 305 -36.71 1.75 2.98
CA THR A 305 -37.54 1.83 1.76
C THR A 305 -39.04 1.83 2.07
N VAL A 306 -39.48 1.07 3.08
CA VAL A 306 -40.92 0.93 3.38
C VAL A 306 -41.44 1.91 4.42
N LEU A 307 -40.59 2.46 5.29
CA LEU A 307 -41.00 3.36 6.37
C LEU A 307 -40.74 4.85 6.08
N ILE A 308 -39.80 5.18 5.19
CA ILE A 308 -39.43 6.58 4.91
C ILE A 308 -40.11 7.05 3.62
N PRO A 309 -40.80 8.19 3.62
CA PRO A 309 -41.36 8.77 2.40
C PRO A 309 -40.26 9.09 1.36
N ALA A 310 -40.54 8.82 0.08
CA ALA A 310 -39.57 9.02 -1.01
C ALA A 310 -38.96 10.44 -1.06
N LYS A 311 -39.77 11.46 -0.75
CA LYS A 311 -39.35 12.88 -0.75
C LYS A 311 -38.28 13.18 0.29
N GLU A 312 -38.24 12.46 1.41
CA GLU A 312 -37.27 12.71 2.47
C GLU A 312 -35.86 12.24 2.10
N PHE A 313 -35.73 11.39 1.08
CA PHE A 313 -34.43 10.99 0.54
C PHE A 313 -33.84 12.02 -0.42
N GLU A 314 -34.65 12.89 -1.02
CA GLU A 314 -34.20 13.89 -2.00
C GLU A 314 -33.28 14.95 -1.37
N PRO A 315 -32.43 15.65 -2.17
CA PRO A 315 -31.59 16.72 -1.64
C PRO A 315 -32.37 17.78 -0.84
N GLY A 316 -31.99 17.97 0.42
CA GLY A 316 -32.67 18.85 1.38
C GLY A 316 -33.75 18.18 2.23
N GLY A 317 -34.06 16.90 1.99
CA GLY A 317 -34.91 16.07 2.86
C GLY A 317 -34.17 15.62 4.13
N GLN A 318 -34.93 15.26 5.17
CA GLN A 318 -34.37 14.92 6.49
C GLN A 318 -33.69 13.55 6.53
N ALA A 319 -33.97 12.68 5.56
CA ALA A 319 -33.37 11.35 5.45
C ALA A 319 -32.22 11.27 4.44
N ASN A 320 -31.94 12.34 3.69
CA ASN A 320 -30.85 12.39 2.73
C ASN A 320 -29.49 12.19 3.42
N GLY A 321 -28.75 11.16 3.05
CA GLY A 321 -27.47 10.79 3.68
C GLY A 321 -27.56 10.28 5.12
N ARG A 322 -28.76 10.22 5.74
CA ARG A 322 -28.93 9.89 7.17
C ARG A 322 -30.19 9.08 7.50
N ALA A 323 -30.61 8.21 6.58
CA ALA A 323 -31.88 7.47 6.66
C ALA A 323 -32.12 6.71 7.99
N LEU A 324 -31.08 6.09 8.56
CA LEU A 324 -31.22 5.38 9.84
C LEU A 324 -31.30 6.34 11.03
N ALA A 325 -30.61 7.47 10.98
CA ALA A 325 -30.74 8.51 11.99
C ALA A 325 -32.15 9.10 11.97
N TYR A 326 -32.73 9.31 10.78
CA TYR A 326 -34.12 9.74 10.64
C TYR A 326 -35.09 8.78 11.36
N LEU A 327 -34.96 7.47 11.12
CA LEU A 327 -35.78 6.46 11.81
C LEU A 327 -35.54 6.42 13.34
N ALA A 328 -34.30 6.66 13.77
CA ALA A 328 -33.96 6.72 15.19
C ALA A 328 -34.62 7.92 15.88
N HIS A 329 -34.62 9.10 15.25
CA HIS A 329 -35.30 10.28 15.79
C HIS A 329 -36.82 10.11 15.78
N GLU A 330 -37.38 9.58 14.70
CA GLU A 330 -38.84 9.41 14.54
C GLU A 330 -39.42 8.38 15.51
N TYR A 331 -38.81 7.19 15.60
CA TYR A 331 -39.40 6.07 16.35
C TYR A 331 -38.83 5.85 17.75
N LEU A 332 -37.64 6.37 18.06
CA LEU A 332 -36.99 6.23 19.38
C LEU A 332 -36.84 7.57 20.13
N GLY A 333 -37.22 8.68 19.49
CA GLY A 333 -37.20 10.01 20.07
C GLY A 333 -35.82 10.68 20.08
N GLY A 334 -35.81 11.99 20.33
CA GLY A 334 -34.61 12.83 20.16
C GLY A 334 -33.42 12.46 21.04
N GLY A 335 -33.64 11.88 22.23
CA GLY A 335 -32.56 11.45 23.12
C GLY A 335 -31.75 10.28 22.52
N PHE A 336 -32.45 9.24 22.05
CA PHE A 336 -31.80 8.12 21.36
C PHE A 336 -31.24 8.56 20.00
N GLY A 337 -32.01 9.35 19.23
CA GLY A 337 -31.55 9.90 17.96
C GLY A 337 -30.26 10.70 18.08
N THR A 338 -30.11 11.51 19.13
CA THR A 338 -28.86 12.27 19.39
C THR A 338 -27.70 11.34 19.71
N LEU A 339 -27.91 10.30 20.54
CA LEU A 339 -26.88 9.30 20.82
C LEU A 339 -26.46 8.55 19.54
N TYR A 340 -27.43 8.24 18.67
CA TYR A 340 -27.19 7.63 17.38
C TYR A 340 -26.40 8.55 16.44
N ASP A 341 -26.73 9.84 16.36
CA ASP A 341 -25.97 10.83 15.59
C ASP A 341 -24.52 10.91 16.07
N VAL A 342 -24.28 11.01 17.38
CA VAL A 342 -22.92 11.03 17.97
C VAL A 342 -22.14 9.76 17.60
N SER A 343 -22.78 8.60 17.69
CA SER A 343 -22.15 7.33 17.32
C SER A 343 -21.84 7.25 15.82
N THR A 344 -22.73 7.77 14.97
CA THR A 344 -22.56 7.83 13.50
C THR A 344 -21.39 8.74 13.13
N ILE A 345 -21.34 9.95 13.70
CA ILE A 345 -20.24 10.91 13.51
C ILE A 345 -18.92 10.29 13.95
N ALA A 346 -18.89 9.62 15.12
CA ALA A 346 -17.68 9.05 15.66
C ALA A 346 -17.15 7.88 14.82
N ILE A 347 -18.02 6.98 14.33
CA ILE A 347 -17.57 5.86 13.48
C ILE A 347 -17.16 6.35 12.08
N LEU A 348 -17.88 7.30 11.48
CA LEU A 348 -17.50 7.90 10.19
C LEU A 348 -16.16 8.61 10.29
N TRP A 349 -15.96 9.46 11.30
CA TRP A 349 -14.67 10.11 11.51
C TRP A 349 -13.53 9.09 11.63
N PHE A 350 -13.76 8.02 12.39
CA PHE A 350 -12.74 6.99 12.62
C PHE A 350 -12.60 5.99 11.46
N ALA A 351 -13.49 5.98 10.47
CA ALA A 351 -13.35 5.14 9.27
C ALA A 351 -12.03 5.40 8.55
N GLY A 352 -11.56 6.66 8.51
CA GLY A 352 -10.24 7.02 8.00
C GLY A 352 -9.06 6.32 8.71
N ALA A 353 -9.25 5.76 9.91
CA ALA A 353 -8.23 4.98 10.59
C ALA A 353 -7.89 3.68 9.85
N SER A 354 -8.87 3.03 9.23
CA SER A 354 -8.64 1.82 8.44
C SER A 354 -7.72 2.17 7.25
N ALA A 355 -8.03 3.26 6.56
CA ALA A 355 -7.33 3.72 5.38
C ALA A 355 -5.90 4.20 5.71
N MET A 356 -5.73 4.92 6.82
CA MET A 356 -4.41 5.27 7.35
C MET A 356 -3.59 4.01 7.65
N ALA A 357 -4.18 2.98 8.24
CA ALA A 357 -3.51 1.70 8.48
C ALA A 357 -3.09 1.03 7.16
N GLY A 358 -3.97 1.01 6.16
CA GLY A 358 -3.68 0.50 4.82
C GLY A 358 -2.49 1.21 4.15
N LEU A 359 -2.50 2.55 4.16
CA LEU A 359 -1.39 3.37 3.64
C LEU A 359 -0.07 3.10 4.36
N LEU A 360 -0.09 3.03 5.70
CA LEU A 360 1.10 2.78 6.50
C LEU A 360 1.64 1.35 6.33
N ASN A 361 0.82 0.39 5.88
CA ASN A 361 1.30 -0.94 5.54
C ASN A 361 1.86 -1.01 4.11
N LEU A 362 1.16 -0.44 3.13
CA LEU A 362 1.55 -0.54 1.71
C LEU A 362 2.71 0.39 1.34
N MET A 363 2.63 1.67 1.73
CA MET A 363 3.54 2.71 1.24
C MET A 363 5.00 2.48 1.66
N PRO A 364 5.32 2.19 2.94
CA PRO A 364 6.71 1.99 3.37
C PRO A 364 7.39 0.74 2.80
N ARG A 365 6.63 -0.22 2.27
CA ARG A 365 7.17 -1.44 1.66
C ARG A 365 7.54 -1.21 0.20
N TYR A 366 6.65 -0.58 -0.55
CA TYR A 366 6.83 -0.38 -1.98
C TYR A 366 7.66 0.86 -2.30
N LEU A 367 7.41 2.00 -1.65
CA LEU A 367 8.09 3.26 -1.97
C LEU A 367 9.63 3.13 -1.85
N PRO A 368 10.20 2.62 -0.75
CA PRO A 368 11.66 2.48 -0.64
C PRO A 368 12.23 1.44 -1.61
N ARG A 369 11.55 0.29 -1.79
CA ARG A 369 12.01 -0.79 -2.69
C ARG A 369 12.21 -0.26 -4.11
N TYR A 370 11.26 0.48 -4.66
CA TYR A 370 11.39 1.02 -6.01
C TYR A 370 12.25 2.30 -6.12
N GLY A 371 12.85 2.76 -5.01
CA GLY A 371 13.70 3.95 -4.96
C GLY A 371 13.00 5.29 -4.80
N MET A 372 11.75 5.24 -4.37
CA MET A 372 10.80 6.35 -4.46
C MET A 372 10.78 7.25 -3.24
N ALA A 373 11.27 6.77 -2.10
CA ALA A 373 11.23 7.54 -0.86
C ALA A 373 12.55 7.48 -0.07
N PRO A 374 12.88 8.53 0.68
CA PRO A 374 14.04 8.54 1.57
C PRO A 374 13.98 7.43 2.62
N HIS A 375 15.11 7.07 3.23
CA HIS A 375 15.15 6.02 4.28
C HIS A 375 14.18 6.29 5.45
N TRP A 376 13.89 7.55 5.76
CA TRP A 376 12.91 7.91 6.79
C TRP A 376 11.47 7.53 6.44
N ALA A 377 11.13 7.32 5.17
CA ALA A 377 9.79 6.89 4.75
C ALA A 377 9.47 5.45 5.18
N ARG A 378 10.47 4.69 5.66
CA ARG A 378 10.27 3.44 6.40
C ARG A 378 9.74 3.65 7.82
N ALA A 379 9.87 4.84 8.38
CA ALA A 379 9.35 5.15 9.71
C ALA A 379 7.86 5.53 9.63
N VAL A 380 7.06 4.96 10.54
CA VAL A 380 5.60 5.13 10.58
C VAL A 380 5.20 6.59 10.85
N ARG A 381 5.81 7.24 11.86
CA ARG A 381 5.39 8.57 12.32
C ARG A 381 5.58 9.68 11.26
N PRO A 382 6.73 9.78 10.56
CA PRO A 382 6.87 10.72 9.44
C PRO A 382 5.84 10.51 8.34
N MET A 383 5.52 9.24 8.02
CA MET A 383 4.51 8.93 7.00
C MET A 383 3.11 9.38 7.42
N VAL A 384 2.74 9.23 8.70
CA VAL A 384 1.48 9.77 9.24
C VAL A 384 1.40 11.28 8.99
N ILE A 385 2.47 12.03 9.25
CA ILE A 385 2.50 13.49 9.03
C ILE A 385 2.31 13.80 7.55
N VAL A 386 3.04 13.11 6.66
CA VAL A 386 2.91 13.32 5.21
C VAL A 386 1.49 13.04 4.72
N PHE A 387 0.89 11.91 5.11
CA PHE A 387 -0.48 11.59 4.71
C PHE A 387 -1.50 12.55 5.31
N THR A 388 -1.30 13.02 6.54
CA THR A 388 -2.18 14.03 7.15
C THR A 388 -2.10 15.37 6.40
N LEU A 389 -0.91 15.79 5.98
CA LEU A 389 -0.73 17.01 5.19
C LEU A 389 -1.35 16.89 3.79
N ILE A 390 -1.21 15.73 3.14
CA ILE A 390 -1.87 15.46 1.86
C ILE A 390 -3.39 15.44 2.05
N ALA A 391 -3.89 14.83 3.13
CA ALA A 391 -5.31 14.84 3.47
C ALA A 391 -5.83 16.27 3.67
N PHE A 392 -5.09 17.16 4.35
CA PHE A 392 -5.46 18.58 4.43
C PHE A 392 -5.53 19.26 3.05
N LEU A 393 -4.55 19.02 2.18
CA LEU A 393 -4.54 19.57 0.84
C LEU A 393 -5.76 19.09 0.03
N VAL A 394 -6.08 17.80 0.10
CA VAL A 394 -7.25 17.22 -0.57
C VAL A 394 -8.54 17.81 0.01
N THR A 395 -8.72 17.80 1.32
CA THR A 395 -9.88 18.43 1.99
C THR A 395 -10.06 19.87 1.55
N TRP A 396 -8.98 20.65 1.43
CA TRP A 396 -9.05 22.03 0.95
C TRP A 396 -9.39 22.14 -0.53
N THR A 397 -8.81 21.29 -1.37
CA THR A 397 -9.06 21.31 -2.82
C THR A 397 -10.52 20.95 -3.16
N PHE A 398 -11.17 20.14 -2.34
CA PHE A 398 -12.56 19.70 -2.51
C PHE A 398 -13.54 20.43 -1.59
N ASP A 399 -13.14 21.52 -0.92
CA ASP A 399 -13.99 22.30 0.00
C ASP A 399 -14.71 21.45 1.06
N ALA A 400 -14.04 20.38 1.53
CA ALA A 400 -14.61 19.38 2.43
C ALA A 400 -15.96 18.80 1.97
N ASN A 401 -16.20 18.72 0.65
CA ASN A 401 -17.45 18.23 0.09
C ASN A 401 -17.39 16.72 -0.20
N VAL A 402 -18.40 15.99 0.28
CA VAL A 402 -18.50 14.52 0.14
C VAL A 402 -18.79 14.12 -1.31
N ASP A 403 -19.73 14.78 -1.96
CA ASP A 403 -20.15 14.47 -3.33
C ASP A 403 -19.01 14.67 -4.35
N ALA A 404 -18.24 15.75 -4.17
CA ALA A 404 -17.09 16.07 -5.03
C ALA A 404 -15.97 15.02 -4.95
N GLN A 405 -15.86 14.31 -3.83
CA GLN A 405 -14.85 13.28 -3.58
C GLN A 405 -15.34 11.86 -3.90
N GLY A 406 -16.65 11.62 -3.83
CA GLY A 406 -17.24 10.28 -3.96
C GLY A 406 -16.93 9.56 -5.28
N GLY A 407 -16.67 10.29 -6.36
CA GLY A 407 -16.21 9.70 -7.63
C GLY A 407 -14.80 9.11 -7.57
N ALA A 408 -13.86 9.80 -6.91
CA ALA A 408 -12.49 9.31 -6.75
C ALA A 408 -12.43 8.08 -5.85
N TYR A 409 -13.20 8.09 -4.76
CA TYR A 409 -13.34 6.94 -3.87
C TYR A 409 -13.86 5.71 -4.63
N ALA A 410 -15.00 5.83 -5.33
CA ALA A 410 -15.58 4.73 -6.10
C ALA A 410 -14.58 4.13 -7.10
N THR A 411 -13.88 4.98 -7.86
CA THR A 411 -12.90 4.53 -8.85
C THR A 411 -11.70 3.85 -8.20
N GLY A 412 -11.18 4.38 -7.09
CA GLY A 412 -10.06 3.79 -6.36
C GLY A 412 -10.36 2.36 -5.91
N VAL A 413 -11.45 2.19 -5.16
CA VAL A 413 -11.91 0.88 -4.66
C VAL A 413 -12.14 -0.11 -5.79
N LEU A 414 -12.89 0.28 -6.82
CA LEU A 414 -13.25 -0.62 -7.92
C LEU A 414 -12.05 -1.09 -8.73
N VAL A 415 -11.05 -0.24 -8.93
CA VAL A 415 -9.79 -0.62 -9.60
C VAL A 415 -9.02 -1.63 -8.76
N LEU A 416 -8.92 -1.44 -7.44
CA LEU A 416 -8.25 -2.39 -6.54
C LEU A 416 -8.98 -3.73 -6.50
N MET A 417 -10.30 -3.73 -6.32
CA MET A 417 -11.12 -4.95 -6.34
C MET A 417 -11.02 -5.70 -7.67
N SER A 418 -11.06 -4.98 -8.79
CA SER A 418 -10.89 -5.59 -10.12
C SER A 418 -9.49 -6.19 -10.29
N SER A 419 -8.45 -5.50 -9.81
CA SER A 419 -7.09 -6.02 -9.82
C SER A 419 -6.96 -7.30 -8.98
N ALA A 420 -7.59 -7.33 -7.80
CA ALA A 420 -7.60 -8.49 -6.91
C ALA A 420 -8.29 -9.70 -7.54
N ALA A 421 -9.46 -9.49 -8.15
CA ALA A 421 -10.19 -10.57 -8.83
C ALA A 421 -9.39 -11.14 -10.00
N ILE A 422 -8.77 -10.28 -10.81
CA ILE A 422 -7.92 -10.71 -11.93
C ILE A 422 -6.68 -11.47 -11.41
N ALA A 423 -6.00 -10.95 -10.39
CA ALA A 423 -4.83 -11.59 -9.79
C ALA A 423 -5.16 -13.00 -9.26
N VAL A 424 -6.28 -13.13 -8.54
CA VAL A 424 -6.77 -14.40 -8.02
C VAL A 424 -7.17 -15.36 -9.16
N THR A 425 -7.78 -14.87 -10.24
CA THR A 425 -8.11 -15.68 -11.42
C THR A 425 -6.85 -16.26 -12.06
N ILE A 426 -5.80 -15.44 -12.22
CA ILE A 426 -4.53 -15.88 -12.78
C ILE A 426 -3.85 -16.90 -11.84
N ALA A 427 -3.86 -16.64 -10.53
CA ALA A 427 -3.31 -17.56 -9.53
C ALA A 427 -4.02 -18.92 -9.56
N ALA A 428 -5.36 -18.95 -9.59
CA ALA A 428 -6.16 -20.17 -9.68
C ALA A 428 -5.89 -20.95 -10.98
N ARG A 429 -5.73 -20.22 -12.10
CA ARG A 429 -5.37 -20.81 -13.41
C ARG A 429 -3.98 -21.46 -13.36
N LYS A 430 -2.99 -20.77 -12.78
CA LYS A 430 -1.62 -21.28 -12.61
C LYS A 430 -1.58 -22.51 -11.71
N ALA A 431 -2.42 -22.54 -10.67
CA ALA A 431 -2.63 -23.68 -9.78
C ALA A 431 -3.47 -24.82 -10.40
N ARG A 432 -3.89 -24.71 -11.67
CA ARG A 432 -4.71 -25.69 -12.40
C ARG A 432 -6.08 -25.99 -11.76
N GLN A 433 -6.62 -25.07 -10.97
CA GLN A 433 -7.92 -25.21 -10.30
C GLN A 433 -9.07 -24.78 -11.23
N ARG A 434 -9.47 -25.66 -12.16
CA ARG A 434 -10.41 -25.31 -13.25
C ARG A 434 -11.75 -24.72 -12.77
N GLY A 435 -12.37 -25.30 -11.75
CA GLY A 435 -13.65 -24.80 -11.21
C GLY A 435 -13.53 -23.39 -10.61
N TRP A 436 -12.55 -23.19 -9.73
CA TRP A 436 -12.25 -21.89 -9.13
C TRP A 436 -11.82 -20.85 -10.17
N THR A 437 -11.09 -21.25 -11.21
CA THR A 437 -10.71 -20.36 -12.30
C THR A 437 -11.93 -19.78 -13.01
N ILE A 438 -12.94 -20.62 -13.29
CA ILE A 438 -14.20 -20.15 -13.92
C ILE A 438 -14.94 -19.21 -12.97
N GLY A 439 -15.08 -19.59 -11.70
CA GLY A 439 -15.74 -18.76 -10.69
C GLY A 439 -15.09 -17.38 -10.57
N PHE A 440 -13.78 -17.31 -10.40
CA PHE A 440 -13.05 -16.05 -10.30
C PHE A 440 -13.04 -15.26 -11.63
N ALA A 441 -13.04 -15.93 -12.78
CA ALA A 441 -13.15 -15.25 -14.07
C ALA A 441 -14.50 -14.55 -14.23
N VAL A 442 -15.60 -15.17 -13.79
CA VAL A 442 -16.93 -14.53 -13.78
C VAL A 442 -16.93 -13.31 -12.87
N VAL A 443 -16.41 -13.43 -11.65
CA VAL A 443 -16.30 -12.31 -10.70
C VAL A 443 -15.44 -11.18 -11.28
N SER A 444 -14.31 -11.51 -11.90
CA SER A 444 -13.44 -10.54 -12.57
C SER A 444 -14.16 -9.81 -13.69
N ALA A 445 -14.94 -10.52 -14.51
CA ALA A 445 -15.71 -9.92 -15.59
C ALA A 445 -16.78 -8.94 -15.05
N VAL A 446 -17.47 -9.30 -13.97
CA VAL A 446 -18.45 -8.44 -13.31
C VAL A 446 -17.79 -7.19 -12.74
N LEU A 447 -16.71 -7.32 -11.96
CA LEU A 447 -16.02 -6.17 -11.38
C LEU A 447 -15.37 -5.28 -12.44
N LEU A 448 -14.83 -5.86 -13.51
CA LEU A 448 -14.29 -5.09 -14.63
C LEU A 448 -15.40 -4.31 -15.35
N TYR A 449 -16.56 -4.94 -15.59
CA TYR A 449 -17.73 -4.26 -16.16
C TYR A 449 -18.15 -3.08 -15.29
N VAL A 450 -18.31 -3.29 -13.97
CA VAL A 450 -18.70 -2.25 -13.03
C VAL A 450 -17.68 -1.12 -12.98
N THR A 451 -16.38 -1.45 -13.02
CA THR A 451 -15.31 -0.45 -13.07
C THR A 451 -15.40 0.38 -14.34
N VAL A 452 -15.59 -0.24 -15.50
CA VAL A 452 -15.73 0.48 -16.79
C VAL A 452 -16.96 1.39 -16.77
N VAL A 453 -18.10 0.90 -16.31
CA VAL A 453 -19.32 1.70 -16.21
C VAL A 453 -19.11 2.88 -15.25
N ASN A 454 -18.53 2.66 -14.08
CA ASN A 454 -18.22 3.74 -13.14
C ASN A 454 -17.26 4.78 -13.72
N VAL A 455 -16.24 4.36 -14.48
CA VAL A 455 -15.31 5.29 -15.15
C VAL A 455 -16.02 6.16 -16.21
N ILE A 456 -17.00 5.59 -16.91
CA ILE A 456 -17.81 6.32 -17.90
C ILE A 456 -18.78 7.29 -17.20
N GLU A 457 -19.44 6.85 -16.13
CA GLU A 457 -20.41 7.68 -15.38
C GLU A 457 -19.73 8.77 -14.55
N ARG A 458 -18.55 8.50 -13.98
CA ARG A 458 -17.80 9.39 -13.08
C ARG A 458 -16.35 9.55 -13.54
N PRO A 459 -16.11 10.23 -14.69
CA PRO A 459 -14.77 10.39 -15.24
C PRO A 459 -13.83 11.19 -14.31
N ASP A 460 -14.40 12.01 -13.42
CA ASP A 460 -13.63 12.80 -12.45
C ASP A 460 -12.83 11.92 -11.49
N GLY A 461 -13.33 10.73 -11.16
CA GLY A 461 -12.59 9.79 -10.33
C GLY A 461 -11.29 9.31 -10.98
N VAL A 462 -11.28 9.10 -12.29
CA VAL A 462 -10.04 8.75 -13.03
C VAL A 462 -9.09 9.92 -13.13
N LYS A 463 -9.61 11.15 -13.34
CA LYS A 463 -8.76 12.34 -13.37
C LYS A 463 -8.01 12.54 -12.05
N ILE A 464 -8.70 12.34 -10.92
CA ILE A 464 -8.11 12.45 -9.59
C ILE A 464 -7.09 11.34 -9.37
N GLY A 465 -7.45 10.09 -9.69
CA GLY A 465 -6.52 8.96 -9.64
C GLY A 465 -5.25 9.18 -10.47
N ALA A 466 -5.40 9.74 -11.68
CA ALA A 466 -4.27 10.10 -12.54
C ALA A 466 -3.37 11.18 -11.92
N CYS A 467 -3.92 12.14 -11.18
CA CYS A 467 -3.13 13.13 -10.45
C CYS A 467 -2.30 12.49 -9.33
N PHE A 468 -2.87 11.55 -8.57
CA PHE A 468 -2.12 10.78 -7.56
C PHE A 468 -1.02 9.92 -8.19
N ILE A 469 -1.34 9.22 -9.28
CA ILE A 469 -0.36 8.42 -10.03
C ILE A 469 0.79 9.31 -10.53
N ALA A 470 0.47 10.44 -11.15
CA ALA A 470 1.46 11.40 -11.63
C ALA A 470 2.30 11.97 -10.48
N GLY A 471 1.68 12.29 -9.33
CA GLY A 471 2.35 12.76 -8.13
C GLY A 471 3.33 11.74 -7.58
N ILE A 472 2.91 10.47 -7.44
CA ILE A 472 3.79 9.37 -7.02
C ILE A 472 4.94 9.21 -8.02
N ILE A 473 4.66 9.15 -9.33
CA ILE A 473 5.70 9.00 -10.36
C ILE A 473 6.70 10.17 -10.31
N LEU A 474 6.22 11.40 -10.18
CA LEU A 474 7.06 12.59 -10.15
C LEU A 474 7.96 12.61 -8.90
N VAL A 475 7.39 12.38 -7.72
CA VAL A 475 8.16 12.28 -6.47
C VAL A 475 9.18 11.14 -6.55
N SER A 476 8.79 10.01 -7.14
CA SER A 476 9.68 8.86 -7.35
C SER A 476 10.85 9.20 -8.26
N LEU A 477 10.59 9.91 -9.37
CA LEU A 477 11.61 10.35 -10.30
C LEU A 477 12.57 11.35 -9.64
N LEU A 478 12.04 12.34 -8.93
CA LEU A 478 12.83 13.36 -8.21
C LEU A 478 13.68 12.73 -7.10
N SER A 479 13.11 11.83 -6.31
CA SER A 479 13.84 11.06 -5.28
C SER A 479 14.95 10.24 -5.91
N ARG A 480 14.67 9.55 -7.03
CA ARG A 480 15.67 8.76 -7.75
C ARG A 480 16.82 9.61 -8.29
N LEU A 481 16.52 10.81 -8.79
CA LEU A 481 17.53 11.77 -9.26
C LEU A 481 18.42 12.27 -8.12
N ALA A 482 17.80 12.68 -7.00
CA ALA A 482 18.54 13.18 -5.83
C ALA A 482 19.46 12.10 -5.22
N ARG A 483 19.06 10.83 -5.30
CA ARG A 483 19.75 9.69 -4.67
C ARG A 483 20.52 8.81 -5.65
N ALA A 484 20.74 9.29 -6.88
CA ALA A 484 21.44 8.52 -7.91
C ALA A 484 22.89 8.19 -7.50
N PHE A 485 23.52 9.05 -6.69
CA PHE A 485 24.92 8.97 -6.31
C PHE A 485 25.18 8.56 -4.84
N GLU A 486 24.13 8.24 -4.06
CA GLU A 486 24.31 7.73 -2.69
C GLU A 486 24.82 6.27 -2.72
N LEU A 487 25.75 5.91 -1.82
CA LEU A 487 26.21 4.52 -1.65
C LEU A 487 25.11 3.66 -1.03
N ARG A 488 24.67 2.62 -1.75
CA ARG A 488 23.46 1.84 -1.39
C ARG A 488 23.72 0.53 -0.65
N VAL A 489 24.96 0.07 -0.60
CA VAL A 489 25.29 -1.24 -0.01
C VAL A 489 25.46 -1.09 1.50
N THR A 490 24.68 -1.85 2.28
CA THR A 490 24.68 -1.82 3.75
C THR A 490 25.75 -2.70 4.37
N SER A 491 26.03 -3.85 3.77
CA SER A 491 27.08 -4.77 4.21
C SER A 491 27.70 -5.49 3.02
N VAL A 492 29.00 -5.74 3.09
CA VAL A 492 29.74 -6.55 2.13
C VAL A 492 30.26 -7.79 2.84
N THR A 493 29.95 -8.97 2.33
CA THR A 493 30.44 -10.26 2.82
C THR A 493 31.27 -10.92 1.75
N LEU A 494 32.51 -11.27 2.09
CA LEU A 494 33.44 -11.96 1.22
C LEU A 494 33.36 -13.46 1.51
N ASP A 495 33.37 -14.31 0.49
CA ASP A 495 33.65 -15.73 0.69
C ASP A 495 35.14 -15.98 0.97
N ASP A 496 35.47 -17.22 1.35
CA ASP A 496 36.84 -17.59 1.72
C ASP A 496 37.85 -17.36 0.58
N MET A 497 37.41 -17.49 -0.69
CA MET A 497 38.27 -17.31 -1.86
C MET A 497 38.50 -15.84 -2.18
N ALA A 498 37.47 -15.02 -2.14
CA ALA A 498 37.54 -13.58 -2.30
C ALA A 498 38.42 -12.96 -1.20
N GLU A 499 38.28 -13.43 0.04
CA GLU A 499 39.12 -12.98 1.15
C GLU A 499 40.60 -13.33 0.92
N ARG A 500 40.90 -14.52 0.38
CA ARG A 500 42.27 -14.90 0.01
C ARG A 500 42.84 -14.00 -1.08
N PHE A 501 42.07 -13.71 -2.14
CA PHE A 501 42.53 -12.83 -3.22
C PHE A 501 42.86 -11.44 -2.68
N ILE A 502 41.96 -10.85 -1.88
CA ILE A 502 42.15 -9.51 -1.31
C ILE A 502 43.37 -9.49 -0.39
N ARG A 503 43.55 -10.51 0.46
CA ARG A 503 44.70 -10.59 1.38
C ARG A 503 46.04 -10.73 0.64
N ASP A 504 46.07 -11.51 -0.45
CA ASP A 504 47.26 -11.69 -1.27
C ASP A 504 47.70 -10.37 -1.94
N VAL A 505 46.74 -9.66 -2.55
CA VAL A 505 47.03 -8.39 -3.22
C VAL A 505 47.26 -7.23 -2.26
N ALA A 506 46.82 -7.32 -0.99
CA ALA A 506 47.02 -6.28 0.02
C ALA A 506 48.49 -6.05 0.38
N SER A 507 49.37 -7.03 0.15
CA SER A 507 50.82 -6.88 0.28
C SER A 507 51.44 -5.97 -0.80
N ARG A 508 50.69 -5.71 -1.87
CA ARG A 508 51.07 -4.91 -3.04
C ARG A 508 50.04 -3.81 -3.26
N ARG A 509 50.15 -3.10 -4.39
CA ARG A 509 49.12 -2.14 -4.81
C ARG A 509 47.90 -2.91 -5.31
N ILE A 510 46.77 -2.76 -4.62
CA ILE A 510 45.51 -3.42 -4.95
C ILE A 510 44.95 -2.82 -6.24
N ARG A 511 44.76 -3.66 -7.28
CA ARG A 511 44.28 -3.23 -8.61
C ARG A 511 43.16 -4.14 -9.09
N PHE A 512 42.01 -3.53 -9.31
CA PHE A 512 40.81 -4.16 -9.84
C PHE A 512 40.56 -3.74 -11.28
N VAL A 513 40.10 -4.66 -12.11
CA VAL A 513 39.63 -4.34 -13.48
C VAL A 513 38.14 -4.62 -13.52
N ALA A 514 37.34 -3.59 -13.80
CA ALA A 514 35.91 -3.78 -14.02
C ALA A 514 35.71 -4.48 -15.38
N ASN A 515 35.17 -5.71 -15.36
CA ASN A 515 34.90 -6.48 -16.56
C ASN A 515 33.39 -6.63 -16.76
N GLU A 516 32.93 -6.40 -17.98
CA GLU A 516 31.58 -6.75 -18.41
C GLU A 516 31.65 -8.18 -18.97
N PRO A 517 31.04 -9.17 -18.30
CA PRO A 517 31.19 -10.56 -18.70
C PRO A 517 30.45 -10.82 -20.02
N ASP A 518 31.19 -11.18 -21.06
CA ASP A 518 30.63 -11.46 -22.39
C ASP A 518 30.65 -12.98 -22.67
N ARG A 519 31.71 -13.51 -23.30
CA ARG A 519 31.88 -14.95 -23.56
C ARG A 519 32.56 -15.70 -22.42
N ARG A 520 33.20 -14.96 -21.49
CA ARG A 520 34.05 -15.43 -20.40
C ARG A 520 35.12 -16.43 -20.86
N ASP A 521 35.67 -16.25 -22.06
CA ASP A 521 36.72 -17.10 -22.61
C ASP A 521 38.14 -16.57 -22.29
N ILE A 522 39.18 -17.33 -22.63
CA ILE A 522 40.57 -16.95 -22.35
C ILE A 522 41.00 -15.68 -23.11
N ALA A 523 40.43 -15.45 -24.29
CA ALA A 523 40.77 -14.33 -25.15
C ALA A 523 40.25 -13.02 -24.53
N GLU A 524 39.00 -13.00 -24.06
CA GLU A 524 38.37 -11.86 -23.38
C GLU A 524 39.25 -11.32 -22.24
N TYR A 525 39.64 -12.18 -21.28
CA TYR A 525 40.48 -11.75 -20.15
C TYR A 525 41.90 -11.33 -20.57
N ARG A 526 42.44 -11.91 -21.65
CA ARG A 526 43.78 -11.56 -22.15
C ARG A 526 43.74 -10.18 -22.81
N GLU A 527 42.82 -10.00 -23.75
CA GLU A 527 42.65 -8.77 -24.51
C GLU A 527 42.34 -7.61 -23.57
N LYS A 528 41.41 -7.79 -22.61
CA LYS A 528 41.10 -6.77 -21.61
C LYS A 528 42.30 -6.39 -20.76
N MET A 529 43.11 -7.36 -20.35
CA MET A 529 44.31 -7.08 -19.54
C MET A 529 45.40 -6.37 -20.36
N GLU A 530 45.58 -6.72 -21.63
CA GLU A 530 46.52 -6.07 -22.54
C GLU A 530 46.09 -4.63 -22.84
N GLN A 531 44.81 -4.39 -23.10
CA GLN A 531 44.22 -3.07 -23.28
C GLN A 531 44.44 -2.18 -22.06
N ILE A 532 44.04 -2.62 -20.86
CA ILE A 532 44.20 -1.83 -19.63
C ILE A 532 45.68 -1.51 -19.35
N ARG A 533 46.60 -2.43 -19.70
CA ARG A 533 48.05 -2.18 -19.58
C ARG A 533 48.54 -1.13 -20.56
N ALA A 534 48.09 -1.19 -21.81
CA ALA A 534 48.44 -0.22 -22.85
C ALA A 534 47.90 1.18 -22.52
N ASP A 535 46.63 1.28 -22.11
CA ASP A 535 45.95 2.56 -21.92
C ASP A 535 46.41 3.29 -20.64
N ASN A 536 46.94 2.56 -19.66
CA ASN A 536 47.31 3.10 -18.34
C ASN A 536 48.81 3.00 -18.02
N ASP A 537 49.66 2.67 -19.01
CA ASP A 537 51.12 2.49 -18.86
C ASP A 537 51.51 1.59 -17.68
N VAL A 538 50.80 0.47 -17.50
CA VAL A 538 51.02 -0.46 -16.39
C VAL A 538 52.07 -1.52 -16.75
N THR A 539 53.10 -1.66 -15.90
CA THR A 539 54.15 -2.67 -16.09
C THR A 539 53.65 -4.12 -15.98
N ALA A 540 54.26 -5.03 -16.74
CA ALA A 540 53.82 -6.43 -16.87
C ALA A 540 53.90 -7.28 -15.58
N GLN A 541 54.63 -6.83 -14.56
CA GLN A 541 54.80 -7.55 -13.28
C GLN A 541 53.66 -7.31 -12.27
N GLU A 542 52.71 -6.44 -12.61
CA GLU A 542 51.64 -6.06 -11.69
C GLU A 542 50.39 -6.92 -11.91
N ASP A 543 49.94 -7.55 -10.81
CA ASP A 543 48.80 -8.47 -10.81
C ASP A 543 47.47 -7.70 -10.75
N PHE A 544 46.49 -8.17 -11.53
CA PHE A 544 45.13 -7.66 -11.55
C PHE A 544 44.15 -8.69 -11.01
N VAL A 545 43.09 -8.20 -10.37
CA VAL A 545 41.91 -9.00 -10.02
C VAL A 545 40.73 -8.44 -10.81
N PHE A 546 40.06 -9.29 -11.58
CA PHE A 546 38.87 -8.87 -12.31
C PHE A 546 37.69 -8.77 -11.35
N VAL A 547 36.79 -7.82 -11.60
CA VAL A 547 35.55 -7.66 -10.86
C VAL A 547 34.41 -7.65 -11.86
N GLU A 548 33.55 -8.65 -11.75
CA GLU A 548 32.39 -8.84 -12.61
C GLU A 548 31.13 -8.61 -11.78
N VAL A 549 30.30 -7.68 -12.24
CA VAL A 549 29.03 -7.37 -11.58
C VAL A 549 27.89 -7.83 -12.47
N THR A 550 27.17 -8.83 -12.03
CA THR A 550 25.93 -9.24 -12.69
C THR A 550 24.79 -8.38 -12.16
N VAL A 551 24.10 -7.69 -13.06
CA VAL A 551 22.93 -6.89 -12.69
C VAL A 551 21.75 -7.84 -12.43
N GLY A 552 21.33 -7.91 -11.17
CA GLY A 552 20.14 -8.64 -10.74
C GLY A 552 18.87 -7.84 -11.04
N ASP A 553 17.89 -7.84 -10.13
CA ASP A 553 16.76 -6.91 -10.23
C ASP A 553 17.23 -5.48 -9.83
N PRO A 554 17.32 -4.51 -10.78
CA PRO A 554 17.69 -3.13 -10.46
C PRO A 554 16.65 -2.41 -9.57
N SER A 555 15.53 -3.07 -9.28
CA SER A 555 14.45 -2.60 -8.42
C SER A 555 14.62 -3.01 -6.95
N GLU A 556 15.64 -3.78 -6.57
CA GLU A 556 15.96 -4.00 -5.15
C GLU A 556 16.92 -2.92 -4.65
N PHE A 557 16.40 -2.06 -3.76
CA PHE A 557 17.08 -0.85 -3.30
C PHE A 557 18.16 -1.11 -2.24
N GLU A 558 18.08 -2.22 -1.50
CA GLU A 558 19.01 -2.58 -0.44
C GLU A 558 19.28 -4.08 -0.49
N ALA A 559 20.52 -4.45 -0.78
CA ALA A 559 20.99 -5.84 -0.71
C ALA A 559 22.35 -5.86 -0.01
N GLY A 560 22.54 -6.83 0.88
CA GLY A 560 23.89 -7.22 1.31
C GLY A 560 24.66 -7.72 0.08
N LEU A 561 25.87 -7.23 -0.11
CA LEU A 561 26.71 -7.61 -1.24
C LEU A 561 27.52 -8.85 -0.89
N VAL A 562 27.22 -9.97 -1.53
CA VAL A 562 28.02 -11.19 -1.42
C VAL A 562 29.03 -11.20 -2.55
N VAL A 563 30.32 -11.25 -2.21
CA VAL A 563 31.42 -11.27 -3.17
C VAL A 563 32.04 -12.66 -3.17
N ARG A 564 32.06 -13.30 -4.34
CA ARG A 564 32.61 -14.65 -4.52
C ARG A 564 33.91 -14.61 -5.30
N GLY A 565 34.88 -15.41 -4.88
CA GLY A 565 36.17 -15.54 -5.55
C GLY A 565 36.20 -16.76 -6.48
N GLU A 566 36.40 -16.53 -7.78
CA GLU A 566 36.54 -17.57 -8.80
C GLU A 566 37.92 -17.52 -9.46
N VAL A 567 38.50 -18.68 -9.78
CA VAL A 567 39.69 -18.78 -10.65
C VAL A 567 39.25 -19.30 -12.01
N LEU A 568 39.23 -18.44 -13.01
CA LEU A 568 38.88 -18.81 -14.38
C LEU A 568 40.12 -19.17 -15.19
N HIS A 569 39.96 -20.20 -16.03
CA HIS A 569 40.98 -20.72 -16.96
C HIS A 569 42.34 -21.03 -16.29
N GLY A 570 42.32 -21.39 -15.01
CA GLY A 570 43.50 -21.75 -14.22
C GLY A 570 44.47 -20.61 -13.90
N ARG A 571 44.16 -19.35 -14.26
CA ARG A 571 45.08 -18.20 -14.07
C ARG A 571 44.42 -16.88 -13.68
N TYR A 572 43.17 -16.64 -14.08
CA TYR A 572 42.54 -15.33 -13.87
C TYR A 572 41.74 -15.33 -12.56
N ARG A 573 42.07 -14.40 -11.66
CA ARG A 573 41.34 -14.20 -10.40
C ARG A 573 40.18 -13.26 -10.65
N VAL A 574 38.96 -13.72 -10.42
CA VAL A 574 37.73 -12.97 -10.66
C VAL A 574 36.93 -12.89 -9.38
N LEU A 575 36.51 -11.68 -9.01
CA LEU A 575 35.51 -11.43 -7.98
C LEU A 575 34.16 -11.26 -8.67
N THR A 576 33.25 -12.20 -8.46
CA THR A 576 31.88 -12.14 -8.97
C THR A 576 30.95 -11.62 -7.88
N LEU A 577 30.07 -10.70 -8.25
CA LEU A 577 29.07 -10.14 -7.35
C LEU A 577 27.78 -9.81 -8.08
N GLU A 578 26.66 -9.97 -7.39
CA GLU A 578 25.32 -9.65 -7.90
C GLU A 578 24.81 -8.37 -7.24
N SER A 579 24.32 -7.41 -8.03
CA SER A 579 23.81 -6.14 -7.48
C SER A 579 22.81 -5.46 -8.41
N SER A 580 21.97 -4.58 -7.85
CA SER A 580 21.03 -3.75 -8.59
C SER A 580 21.68 -2.57 -9.33
N SER A 581 22.94 -2.25 -9.01
CA SER A 581 23.67 -1.13 -9.62
C SER A 581 25.17 -1.41 -9.66
N ILE A 582 25.73 -1.51 -10.87
CA ILE A 582 27.17 -1.76 -11.09
C ILE A 582 28.04 -0.73 -10.36
N PRO A 583 27.83 0.59 -10.53
CA PRO A 583 28.69 1.59 -9.88
C PRO A 583 28.66 1.54 -8.36
N ASN A 584 27.48 1.27 -7.77
CA ASN A 584 27.33 1.15 -6.33
C ASN A 584 28.05 -0.08 -5.78
N ALA A 585 27.92 -1.22 -6.47
CA ALA A 585 28.55 -2.46 -6.06
C ALA A 585 30.08 -2.36 -6.10
N LEU A 586 30.62 -1.75 -7.16
CA LEU A 586 32.05 -1.47 -7.29
C LEU A 586 32.52 -0.48 -6.21
N ALA A 587 31.80 0.63 -5.99
CA ALA A 587 32.15 1.59 -4.94
C ALA A 587 32.15 0.96 -3.54
N ALA A 588 31.15 0.12 -3.24
CA ALA A 588 31.03 -0.57 -1.97
C ALA A 588 32.15 -1.59 -1.75
N LEU A 589 32.47 -2.40 -2.76
CA LEU A 589 33.61 -3.31 -2.73
C LEU A 589 34.91 -2.56 -2.44
N LEU A 590 35.15 -1.44 -3.14
CA LEU A 590 36.37 -0.64 -2.98
C LEU A 590 36.50 -0.03 -1.59
N LEU A 591 35.41 0.51 -1.04
CA LEU A 591 35.39 1.03 0.34
C LEU A 591 35.60 -0.08 1.36
N HIS A 592 34.95 -1.24 1.17
CA HIS A 592 35.12 -2.38 2.06
C HIS A 592 36.56 -2.92 2.06
N VAL A 593 37.16 -3.09 0.87
CA VAL A 593 38.56 -3.52 0.73
C VAL A 593 39.51 -2.53 1.39
N ARG A 594 39.28 -1.22 1.20
CA ARG A 594 40.06 -0.18 1.87
C ARG A 594 39.97 -0.29 3.38
N ASP A 595 38.77 -0.39 3.93
CA ASP A 595 38.55 -0.40 5.37
C ASP A 595 39.11 -1.67 6.03
N ARG A 596 39.10 -2.81 5.31
CA ARG A 596 39.67 -4.07 5.77
C ARG A 596 41.20 -4.13 5.68
N THR A 597 41.80 -3.59 4.62
CA THR A 597 43.24 -3.72 4.35
C THR A 597 44.06 -2.50 4.79
N GLY A 598 43.42 -1.34 4.96
CA GLY A 598 44.11 -0.05 5.18
C GLY A 598 44.76 0.53 3.91
N CYS A 599 44.75 -0.21 2.79
CA CYS A 599 45.33 0.21 1.51
C CYS A 599 44.27 0.88 0.61
N ILE A 600 44.66 1.83 -0.23
CA ILE A 600 43.74 2.48 -1.18
C ILE A 600 43.67 1.65 -2.46
N PRO A 601 42.52 1.03 -2.78
CA PRO A 601 42.40 0.24 -4.00
C PRO A 601 42.27 1.12 -5.24
N HIS A 602 42.77 0.60 -6.35
CA HIS A 602 42.67 1.17 -7.69
C HIS A 602 41.69 0.33 -8.50
N ILE A 603 40.78 0.96 -9.23
CA ILE A 603 39.91 0.30 -10.20
C ILE A 603 40.09 0.92 -11.58
N TYR A 604 40.14 0.08 -12.61
CA TYR A 604 40.33 0.46 -14.01
C TYR A 604 39.07 0.14 -14.81
N PHE A 605 38.66 1.10 -15.64
CA PHE A 605 37.51 1.03 -16.54
C PHE A 605 37.94 1.38 -17.97
N GLU A 606 37.12 0.96 -18.92
CA GLU A 606 37.16 1.41 -20.32
C GLU A 606 36.13 2.53 -20.53
N TRP A 607 36.39 3.44 -21.47
CA TRP A 607 35.41 4.44 -21.90
C TRP A 607 34.16 3.79 -22.49
N THR A 608 32.99 4.25 -22.04
CA THR A 608 31.73 3.84 -22.66
C THR A 608 31.52 4.64 -23.94
N GLU A 609 31.58 3.97 -25.09
CA GLU A 609 31.33 4.59 -26.40
C GLU A 609 29.87 5.08 -26.55
N GLY A 610 29.67 6.18 -27.28
CA GLY A 610 28.35 6.74 -27.60
C GLY A 610 28.04 8.11 -26.96
N GLY A 611 26.77 8.52 -27.06
CA GLY A 611 26.30 9.83 -26.60
C GLY A 611 26.14 9.89 -25.06
N PRO A 612 26.72 10.89 -24.36
CA PRO A 612 26.67 10.97 -22.89
C PRO A 612 25.25 10.93 -22.31
N PHE A 613 24.31 11.60 -22.99
CA PHE A 613 22.91 11.64 -22.55
C PHE A 613 22.21 10.27 -22.68
N ALA A 614 22.51 9.51 -23.74
CA ALA A 614 21.95 8.18 -23.94
C ALA A 614 22.50 7.18 -22.91
N ASN A 615 23.79 7.27 -22.60
CA ASN A 615 24.44 6.42 -21.59
C ASN A 615 23.99 6.80 -20.17
N PHE A 616 23.78 8.08 -19.86
CA PHE A 616 23.20 8.51 -18.60
C PHE A 616 21.74 8.08 -18.44
N LEU A 617 20.93 8.15 -19.52
CA LEU A 617 19.56 7.66 -19.50
C LEU A 617 19.51 6.13 -19.35
N ARG A 618 20.42 5.41 -20.00
CA ARG A 618 20.58 3.97 -19.80
C ARG A 618 20.97 3.64 -18.36
N PHE A 619 21.89 4.38 -17.76
CA PHE A 619 22.25 4.22 -16.35
C PHE A 619 21.04 4.44 -15.45
N PHE A 620 20.31 5.54 -15.71
CA PHE A 620 19.13 5.89 -14.93
C PHE A 620 18.02 4.86 -15.05
N LEU A 621 17.77 4.32 -16.24
CA LEU A 621 16.71 3.34 -16.45
C LEU A 621 17.16 1.93 -16.01
N PHE A 622 18.30 1.46 -16.49
CA PHE A 622 18.72 0.06 -16.41
C PHE A 622 19.84 -0.22 -15.42
N GLY A 623 20.40 0.80 -14.74
CA GLY A 623 21.56 0.64 -13.86
C GLY A 623 22.88 0.37 -14.60
N GLN A 624 22.88 0.48 -15.92
CA GLN A 624 24.00 0.21 -16.83
C GLN A 624 24.25 1.43 -17.73
N GLY A 625 25.49 1.91 -17.83
CA GLY A 625 25.87 3.12 -18.59
C GLY A 625 26.68 4.09 -17.72
N GLU A 626 27.66 4.78 -18.30
CA GLU A 626 28.55 5.72 -17.58
C GLU A 626 29.10 5.16 -16.25
N VAL A 627 29.52 3.88 -16.26
CA VAL A 627 29.84 3.17 -15.01
C VAL A 627 31.00 3.83 -14.27
N ALA A 628 32.05 4.25 -15.00
CA ALA A 628 33.24 4.83 -14.38
C ALA A 628 32.99 6.22 -13.77
N PRO A 629 32.37 7.19 -14.46
CA PRO A 629 32.04 8.48 -13.87
C PRO A 629 31.09 8.37 -12.67
N VAL A 630 30.08 7.51 -12.76
CA VAL A 630 29.14 7.29 -11.65
C VAL A 630 29.84 6.63 -10.47
N THR A 631 30.70 5.63 -10.69
CA THR A 631 31.45 4.97 -9.59
C THR A 631 32.31 5.99 -8.85
N ARG A 632 32.98 6.87 -9.60
CA ARG A 632 33.79 7.96 -9.02
C ARG A 632 32.94 8.93 -8.20
N GLU A 633 31.73 9.25 -8.66
CA GLU A 633 30.85 10.18 -7.98
C GLU A 633 30.24 9.58 -6.70
N VAL A 634 29.82 8.30 -6.74
CA VAL A 634 29.40 7.55 -5.54
C VAL A 634 30.52 7.51 -4.50
N LEU A 635 31.76 7.23 -4.93
CA LEU A 635 32.93 7.28 -4.05
C LEU A 635 33.22 8.70 -3.52
N ARG A 636 32.88 9.76 -4.27
CA ARG A 636 33.05 11.15 -3.85
C ARG A 636 32.10 11.53 -2.74
N GLU A 637 30.84 11.12 -2.88
CA GLU A 637 29.80 11.37 -1.88
C GLU A 637 30.05 10.54 -0.60
N ALA A 638 30.44 9.27 -0.75
CA ALA A 638 30.68 8.36 0.38
C ALA A 638 31.98 8.64 1.15
N GLU A 639 33.06 9.02 0.46
CA GLU A 639 34.33 9.42 1.08
C GLU A 639 34.75 10.83 0.59
N PRO A 640 34.38 11.88 1.35
CA PRO A 640 34.74 13.25 1.03
C PRO A 640 36.25 13.48 1.01
N ASP A 641 37.03 12.75 1.83
CA ASP A 641 38.49 12.89 1.87
C ASP A 641 39.14 12.24 0.64
N ARG A 642 39.66 13.10 -0.26
CA ARG A 642 40.36 12.69 -1.47
C ARG A 642 41.58 11.80 -1.20
N LYS A 643 42.22 11.88 -0.03
CA LYS A 643 43.38 11.06 0.32
C LYS A 643 42.98 9.64 0.70
N ARG A 644 41.77 9.43 1.21
CA ARG A 644 41.27 8.11 1.64
C ARG A 644 40.35 7.46 0.58
N ARG A 645 40.01 8.19 -0.48
CA ARG A 645 39.13 7.69 -1.53
C ARG A 645 39.84 6.69 -2.45
N PRO A 646 39.22 5.53 -2.75
CA PRO A 646 39.63 4.65 -3.83
C PRO A 646 39.85 5.40 -5.16
N ARG A 647 40.80 4.93 -5.97
CA ARG A 647 41.20 5.59 -7.22
C ARG A 647 40.52 4.94 -8.41
N VAL A 648 39.79 5.74 -9.19
CA VAL A 648 39.13 5.33 -10.44
C VAL A 648 39.97 5.82 -11.61
N HIS A 649 40.34 4.90 -12.50
CA HIS A 649 41.05 5.16 -13.76
C HIS A 649 40.16 4.77 -14.92
N VAL A 650 40.19 5.56 -15.99
CA VAL A 650 39.42 5.31 -17.21
C VAL A 650 40.39 5.45 -18.37
N GLY A 651 40.58 4.36 -19.11
CA GLY A 651 41.47 4.23 -20.27
C GLY A 651 40.67 4.20 -21.56
#